data_AF-A0A6J6RQD0-F1
#
_entry.id   AF-A0A6J6RQD0-F1
#
_cell.length_a   1.000
_cell.length_b   1.000
_cell.length_c   1.000
_cell.angle_alpha   90.00
_cell.angle_beta   90.00
_cell.angle_gamma   90.00
#
_symmetry.space_group_name_H-M   'P 1'
#
loop_
_entity.id
_entity.type
_entity.pdbx_description
1 polymer ?
#
loop_
_entity_poly.entity_id
_entity_poly.type
_entity_poly.pdbx_seq_one_letter_code
_entity_poly.pdbx_strand_id
1 'polypeptide(L)'
;MKRTKKFSVRKVLAGSIASITAATIFFGAHPTLATPPTATTTLDLIPLGTYSGQGGLQASEIVAFDATSKQIYVNNGALNRIDIVDVATPATPTLVRSVDMTVYGRGVQSVTVGDGIVAAAVDVAPVVSGDGRQTASNGLIVLMNTAGRVLRTVAVGTLPDHVSFTPDKKTILVAGEGEPICSLENGNTSALEAKDATLASDANGTISLIDVSNGAASATVTTLDFSSFDKTALLAENVRVFFTGSSAAQDLEPEYITTNAAGTRAYVTLQEANAIAVVDLVNKTILDVAPLGYKDWGAAGLLIDTSDKDGSGDTAMRNLQSYSGVALKGMYMPDTIASMQKGGETFLLTANEGDDRDYTCFTEKFRAGDSSFANNWTNGTVSASLKVNGKLARLNTTNAFPTKAAFDAIYTYGGRSFSIWTSSGELVWDSGSQLEEIVARDYPAAFNSDSSDTAASSLLMVQGQAARLDTRSDDKGPEPEALAVGTIGAQTFAFVGLERAGGIMVYDVSNPTAPSFIRYKNAALEGLALTPANNTTPGSYDVSPEGMVFVPAAASPNGKPMLIVANELSGTTTMYEVRVANPTSAPTDAPVAATLTALAEKSITATTTGLAAGGSITATYSGFVPFETVQLVVASTPTVIATGTADAKGSVTITGNLPAGLANGAHTLSLFAPVSGVGVKSTITLGATETTTTTTTPAVTTVPVTVAANTLPATGSDSDQLPFAIGLLALGLALIGFKRRRSA
;
A
#
# COMPACT_ATOMS: atom_id res chain seq x y z
N MET A 1 18.11 3.76 -44.36
CA MET A 1 17.01 2.96 -44.94
C MET A 1 15.72 3.78 -44.83
N LYS A 2 14.85 3.84 -45.86
CA LYS A 2 13.64 4.70 -45.79
C LYS A 2 12.67 4.16 -44.73
N ARG A 3 12.36 4.94 -43.69
CA ARG A 3 11.28 4.62 -42.73
C ARG A 3 9.99 4.38 -43.52
N THR A 4 9.48 3.14 -43.48
CA THR A 4 8.07 2.88 -43.76
C THR A 4 7.24 3.75 -42.81
N LYS A 5 6.14 4.32 -43.31
CA LYS A 5 5.30 5.23 -42.50
C LYS A 5 4.89 4.50 -41.22
N LYS A 6 5.26 5.03 -40.04
CA LYS A 6 4.69 4.59 -38.75
C LYS A 6 3.17 4.65 -38.90
N PHE A 7 2.50 3.50 -38.87
CA PHE A 7 1.06 3.49 -38.63
C PHE A 7 0.87 3.93 -37.18
N SER A 8 0.36 5.15 -37.00
CA SER A 8 -0.03 5.62 -35.67
C SER A 8 -1.21 4.78 -35.19
N VAL A 9 -0.94 3.87 -34.25
CA VAL A 9 -1.96 3.05 -33.60
C VAL A 9 -2.87 3.93 -32.70
N ARG A 10 -2.44 5.15 -32.35
CA ARG A 10 -3.18 6.10 -31.49
C ARG A 10 -4.49 6.66 -32.09
N LYS A 11 -4.93 6.29 -33.32
CA LYS A 11 -6.21 6.77 -33.91
C LYS A 11 -6.92 5.82 -34.91
N VAL A 12 -7.32 4.60 -34.52
CA VAL A 12 -8.44 3.89 -35.21
C VAL A 12 -9.26 3.00 -34.26
N LEU A 13 -10.23 3.56 -33.54
CA LEU A 13 -11.61 3.00 -33.46
C LEU A 13 -12.63 4.01 -32.86
N ALA A 14 -12.72 5.21 -33.45
CA ALA A 14 -13.87 6.09 -33.18
C ALA A 14 -15.10 5.62 -33.99
N GLY A 15 -15.71 4.52 -33.55
CA GLY A 15 -16.97 4.00 -34.09
C GLY A 15 -18.16 4.58 -33.33
N SER A 16 -19.00 5.36 -34.00
CA SER A 16 -20.02 6.20 -33.37
C SER A 16 -21.16 5.43 -32.70
N ILE A 17 -21.34 5.60 -31.39
CA ILE A 17 -22.66 5.57 -30.74
C ILE A 17 -22.81 6.86 -29.91
N ALA A 18 -23.55 7.83 -30.46
CA ALA A 18 -23.86 9.06 -29.76
C ALA A 18 -25.03 8.83 -28.78
N SER A 19 -24.71 8.60 -27.51
CA SER A 19 -25.68 8.67 -26.41
C SER A 19 -25.62 10.07 -25.80
N ILE A 20 -26.65 10.89 -26.05
CA ILE A 20 -26.76 12.22 -25.47
C ILE A 20 -27.24 12.08 -24.01
N THR A 21 -26.30 12.05 -23.07
CA THR A 21 -26.57 12.35 -21.66
C THR A 21 -26.25 13.82 -21.41
N ALA A 22 -27.29 14.61 -21.16
CA ALA A 22 -27.14 16.03 -20.86
C ALA A 22 -26.38 16.23 -19.54
N ALA A 23 -25.20 16.85 -19.59
CA ALA A 23 -24.48 17.26 -18.40
C ALA A 23 -25.22 18.44 -17.73
N THR A 24 -25.91 18.19 -16.62
CA THR A 24 -26.41 19.25 -15.74
C THR A 24 -25.24 20.02 -15.14
N ILE A 25 -25.05 21.26 -15.60
CA ILE A 25 -24.05 22.17 -15.06
C ILE A 25 -24.52 22.66 -13.69
N PHE A 26 -23.94 22.10 -12.62
CA PHE A 26 -24.05 22.67 -11.28
C PHE A 26 -23.09 23.87 -11.16
N PHE A 27 -23.63 25.08 -11.32
CA PHE A 27 -23.01 26.28 -10.79
C PHE A 27 -23.33 26.39 -9.30
N GLY A 28 -22.31 26.46 -8.43
CA GLY A 28 -22.49 26.93 -7.05
C GLY A 28 -22.04 25.99 -5.94
N ALA A 29 -20.73 25.74 -5.84
CA ALA A 29 -20.04 25.58 -4.56
C ALA A 29 -18.58 26.01 -4.73
N HIS A 30 -17.99 26.67 -3.73
CA HIS A 30 -16.53 26.72 -3.65
C HIS A 30 -16.02 25.28 -3.47
N PRO A 31 -14.85 24.90 -4.01
CA PRO A 31 -14.29 23.58 -3.76
C PRO A 31 -13.96 23.46 -2.28
N THR A 32 -14.86 22.83 -1.53
CA THR A 32 -14.52 22.23 -0.24
C THR A 32 -13.43 21.21 -0.52
N LEU A 33 -12.26 21.38 0.11
CA LEU A 33 -11.18 20.40 0.06
C LEU A 33 -11.77 19.01 0.29
N ALA A 34 -11.47 18.07 -0.60
CA ALA A 34 -11.97 16.71 -0.45
C ALA A 34 -11.36 16.14 0.82
N THR A 35 -12.19 15.76 1.80
CA THR A 35 -11.68 15.15 3.03
C THR A 35 -10.98 13.83 2.67
N PRO A 36 -9.75 13.58 3.14
CA PRO A 36 -9.00 12.38 2.77
C PRO A 36 -9.77 11.13 3.19
N PRO A 37 -9.76 10.06 2.37
CA PRO A 37 -10.64 8.93 2.58
C PRO A 37 -10.32 8.23 3.90
N THR A 38 -11.34 8.04 4.75
CA THR A 38 -11.18 7.34 6.03
C THR A 38 -11.03 5.85 5.80
N ALA A 39 -10.20 5.18 6.60
CA ALA A 39 -10.04 3.74 6.56
C ALA A 39 -11.38 3.02 6.73
N THR A 40 -11.74 2.13 5.80
CA THR A 40 -12.95 1.29 5.91
C THR A 40 -12.74 0.10 6.84
N THR A 41 -11.49 -0.18 7.23
CA THR A 41 -11.05 -1.31 8.07
C THR A 41 -11.34 -2.71 7.53
N THR A 42 -11.92 -2.84 6.32
CA THR A 42 -12.35 -4.12 5.71
C THR A 42 -11.21 -5.14 5.53
N LEU A 43 -9.97 -4.67 5.35
CA LEU A 43 -8.75 -5.46 5.56
C LEU A 43 -7.96 -4.92 6.76
N ASP A 44 -7.20 -5.81 7.38
CA ASP A 44 -6.13 -5.52 8.31
C ASP A 44 -4.86 -6.29 7.92
N LEU A 45 -3.70 -5.73 8.23
CA LEU A 45 -2.41 -6.36 8.07
C LEU A 45 -1.91 -6.74 9.46
N ILE A 46 -1.92 -8.03 9.78
CA ILE A 46 -1.58 -8.53 11.10
C ILE A 46 -0.18 -9.15 11.04
N PRO A 47 0.84 -8.54 11.67
CA PRO A 47 2.15 -9.14 11.78
C PRO A 47 2.07 -10.53 12.40
N LEU A 48 2.63 -11.54 11.72
CA LEU A 48 2.71 -12.91 12.21
C LEU A 48 4.07 -13.16 12.86
N GLY A 49 5.13 -12.83 12.15
CA GLY A 49 6.52 -13.07 12.52
C GLY A 49 7.45 -12.23 11.66
N THR A 50 8.64 -11.95 12.18
CA THR A 50 9.67 -11.13 11.54
C THR A 50 10.98 -11.89 11.52
N TYR A 51 11.59 -11.97 10.33
CA TYR A 51 13.00 -12.33 10.17
C TYR A 51 13.83 -11.06 10.28
N SER A 52 14.95 -11.11 11.00
CA SER A 52 15.91 -10.01 11.07
C SER A 52 17.22 -10.45 10.43
N GLY A 53 17.54 -9.86 9.27
CA GLY A 53 18.80 -10.06 8.59
C GLY A 53 19.97 -9.56 9.44
N GLN A 54 21.11 -10.24 9.34
CA GLN A 54 22.36 -9.68 9.89
C GLN A 54 22.85 -8.57 8.95
N GLY A 55 23.26 -7.43 9.50
CA GLY A 55 23.79 -6.29 8.74
C GLY A 55 23.25 -4.93 9.23
N GLY A 56 21.94 -4.86 9.46
CA GLY A 56 21.23 -3.58 9.71
C GLY A 56 20.61 -3.06 8.42
N LEU A 57 20.85 -1.78 8.11
CA LEU A 57 20.58 -1.18 6.79
C LEU A 57 21.05 -2.11 5.66
N GLN A 58 20.25 -2.27 4.61
CA GLN A 58 20.51 -3.13 3.43
C GLN A 58 20.58 -4.63 3.75
N ALA A 59 20.06 -5.08 4.90
CA ALA A 59 20.04 -6.51 5.23
C ALA A 59 18.79 -7.25 4.72
N SER A 60 17.87 -6.55 4.05
CA SER A 60 16.60 -7.09 3.50
C SER A 60 15.94 -6.06 2.56
N GLU A 61 16.36 -5.96 1.29
CA GLU A 61 15.70 -5.09 0.28
C GLU A 61 14.58 -5.84 -0.47
N ILE A 62 14.91 -6.80 -1.32
CA ILE A 62 14.01 -7.62 -2.13
C ILE A 62 13.78 -9.00 -1.52
N VAL A 63 12.51 -9.45 -1.54
CA VAL A 63 12.09 -10.79 -1.10
C VAL A 63 11.32 -11.54 -2.18
N ALA A 64 11.59 -12.85 -2.31
CA ALA A 64 10.83 -13.77 -3.14
C ALA A 64 10.36 -15.00 -2.35
N PHE A 65 9.19 -15.57 -2.68
CA PHE A 65 8.59 -16.70 -1.96
C PHE A 65 8.36 -17.91 -2.88
N ASP A 66 8.78 -19.10 -2.42
CA ASP A 66 8.42 -20.38 -3.04
C ASP A 66 7.38 -21.13 -2.21
N ALA A 67 6.19 -21.30 -2.78
CA ALA A 67 5.09 -22.04 -2.19
C ALA A 67 5.37 -23.54 -2.00
N THR A 68 6.33 -24.11 -2.76
CA THR A 68 6.67 -25.54 -2.73
C THR A 68 7.49 -25.90 -1.50
N SER A 69 8.60 -25.19 -1.31
CA SER A 69 9.49 -25.35 -0.14
C SER A 69 8.98 -24.60 1.09
N LYS A 70 8.07 -23.63 0.94
CA LYS A 70 7.63 -22.68 1.96
C LYS A 70 8.79 -21.83 2.50
N GLN A 71 9.71 -21.48 1.61
CA GLN A 71 10.87 -20.63 1.92
C GLN A 71 10.70 -19.25 1.29
N ILE A 72 11.27 -18.25 1.96
CA ILE A 72 11.58 -16.96 1.36
C ILE A 72 13.08 -16.90 1.05
N TYR A 73 13.39 -16.14 0.00
CA TYR A 73 14.72 -15.75 -0.43
C TYR A 73 14.79 -14.24 -0.27
N VAL A 74 15.69 -13.77 0.57
CA VAL A 74 15.86 -12.35 0.91
C VAL A 74 17.25 -11.95 0.43
N ASN A 75 17.37 -10.89 -0.36
CA ASN A 75 18.69 -10.33 -0.63
C ASN A 75 19.20 -9.61 0.63
N ASN A 76 20.51 -9.59 0.80
CA ASN A 76 21.15 -8.93 1.92
C ASN A 76 22.37 -8.23 1.33
N GLY A 77 22.17 -7.02 0.81
CA GLY A 77 23.24 -6.16 0.27
C GLY A 77 24.33 -5.90 1.31
N ALA A 78 23.94 -5.62 2.55
CA ALA A 78 24.81 -5.31 3.69
C ALA A 78 25.96 -6.31 3.92
N LEU A 79 25.72 -7.59 3.65
CA LEU A 79 26.71 -8.66 3.77
C LEU A 79 26.78 -9.51 2.48
N ASN A 80 26.38 -8.92 1.35
CA ASN A 80 26.44 -9.41 -0.03
C ASN A 80 26.12 -10.92 -0.15
N ARG A 81 24.88 -11.30 0.18
CA ARG A 81 24.40 -12.70 0.17
C ARG A 81 22.90 -12.82 -0.05
N ILE A 82 22.44 -14.04 -0.37
CA ILE A 82 21.02 -14.41 -0.29
C ILE A 82 20.77 -15.20 1.00
N ASP A 83 19.85 -14.74 1.83
CA ASP A 83 19.36 -15.47 3.00
C ASP A 83 18.12 -16.30 2.63
N ILE A 84 18.19 -17.61 2.91
CA ILE A 84 17.12 -18.59 2.67
C ILE A 84 16.48 -18.90 4.02
N VAL A 85 15.21 -18.53 4.18
CA VAL A 85 14.48 -18.59 5.45
C VAL A 85 13.25 -19.46 5.30
N ASP A 86 13.11 -20.47 6.16
CA ASP A 86 11.89 -21.27 6.25
C ASP A 86 10.79 -20.43 6.91
N VAL A 87 9.64 -20.36 6.25
CA VAL A 87 8.41 -19.72 6.73
C VAL A 87 7.24 -20.71 6.75
N ALA A 88 7.51 -22.01 6.86
CA ALA A 88 6.48 -23.04 6.98
C ALA A 88 5.59 -22.81 8.21
N THR A 89 6.14 -22.15 9.24
CA THR A 89 5.39 -21.50 10.33
C THR A 89 5.66 -19.98 10.27
N PRO A 90 4.82 -19.16 9.61
CA PRO A 90 5.11 -17.74 9.37
C PRO A 90 5.29 -16.88 10.63
N ALA A 91 4.82 -17.34 11.79
CA ALA A 91 5.02 -16.66 13.07
C ALA A 91 6.43 -16.84 13.68
N THR A 92 7.20 -17.80 13.17
CA THR A 92 8.55 -18.14 13.65
C THR A 92 9.44 -18.44 12.44
N PRO A 93 9.79 -17.44 11.62
CA PRO A 93 10.72 -17.62 10.52
C PRO A 93 12.08 -18.13 11.02
N THR A 94 12.72 -19.04 10.28
CA THR A 94 14.02 -19.60 10.67
C THR A 94 15.01 -19.59 9.51
N LEU A 95 16.20 -19.01 9.71
CA LEU A 95 17.27 -19.03 8.72
C LEU A 95 17.73 -20.47 8.49
N VAL A 96 17.62 -20.95 7.25
CA VAL A 96 18.07 -22.28 6.82
C VAL A 96 19.52 -22.23 6.37
N ARG A 97 19.85 -21.23 5.54
CA ARG A 97 21.17 -21.09 4.90
C ARG A 97 21.32 -19.68 4.33
N SER A 98 22.52 -19.13 4.43
CA SER A 98 22.94 -17.99 3.63
C SER A 98 23.82 -18.45 2.47
N VAL A 99 23.69 -17.82 1.30
CA VAL A 99 24.54 -18.07 0.13
C VAL A 99 25.33 -16.81 -0.18
N ASP A 100 26.62 -16.87 0.12
CA ASP A 100 27.62 -15.82 -0.12
C ASP A 100 27.72 -15.48 -1.62
N MET A 101 27.55 -14.20 -1.96
CA MET A 101 27.65 -13.67 -3.33
C MET A 101 28.98 -12.94 -3.61
N THR A 102 29.87 -12.77 -2.62
CA THR A 102 31.14 -12.02 -2.75
C THR A 102 32.09 -12.57 -3.80
N VAL A 103 31.99 -13.87 -4.11
CA VAL A 103 32.78 -14.53 -5.18
C VAL A 103 32.24 -14.28 -6.59
N TYR A 104 31.05 -13.70 -6.73
CA TYR A 104 30.39 -13.39 -8.00
C TYR A 104 30.39 -11.89 -8.30
N GLY A 105 30.34 -11.03 -7.28
CA GLY A 105 30.37 -9.58 -7.45
C GLY A 105 30.41 -8.82 -6.12
N ARG A 106 30.17 -7.51 -6.16
CA ARG A 106 30.35 -6.59 -5.02
C ARG A 106 29.09 -6.28 -4.23
N GLY A 107 27.90 -6.45 -4.82
CA GLY A 107 26.60 -6.23 -4.18
C GLY A 107 25.53 -7.12 -4.84
N VAL A 108 24.49 -7.47 -4.09
CA VAL A 108 23.37 -8.29 -4.56
C VAL A 108 22.08 -7.48 -4.48
N GLN A 109 21.57 -7.05 -5.63
CA GLN A 109 20.49 -6.06 -5.70
C GLN A 109 19.11 -6.74 -5.51
N SER A 110 18.91 -7.89 -6.15
CA SER A 110 17.57 -8.49 -6.22
C SER A 110 17.58 -10.01 -6.25
N VAL A 111 16.43 -10.62 -5.95
CA VAL A 111 16.25 -12.08 -5.93
C VAL A 111 14.85 -12.50 -6.37
N THR A 112 14.75 -13.58 -7.13
CA THR A 112 13.47 -14.19 -7.53
C THR A 112 13.50 -15.72 -7.52
N VAL A 113 12.33 -16.35 -7.46
CA VAL A 113 12.18 -17.81 -7.46
C VAL A 113 11.04 -18.30 -8.36
N GLY A 114 11.27 -19.41 -9.04
CA GLY A 114 10.33 -20.02 -9.99
C GLY A 114 10.82 -21.39 -10.47
N ASP A 115 9.91 -22.35 -10.57
CA ASP A 115 10.17 -23.72 -11.06
C ASP A 115 11.42 -24.40 -10.45
N GLY A 116 11.61 -24.22 -9.13
CA GLY A 116 12.75 -24.77 -8.39
C GLY A 116 14.09 -24.06 -8.60
N ILE A 117 14.12 -22.99 -9.40
CA ILE A 117 15.27 -22.13 -9.68
C ILE A 117 15.14 -20.84 -8.86
N VAL A 118 16.20 -20.47 -8.15
CA VAL A 118 16.38 -19.16 -7.53
C VAL A 118 17.40 -18.38 -8.37
N ALA A 119 17.13 -17.12 -8.65
CA ALA A 119 18.02 -16.24 -9.41
C ALA A 119 18.31 -15.00 -8.58
N ALA A 120 19.59 -14.73 -8.32
CA ALA A 120 20.07 -13.53 -7.63
C ALA A 120 20.78 -12.61 -8.61
N ALA A 121 20.43 -11.33 -8.61
CA ALA A 121 21.07 -10.28 -9.41
C ALA A 121 22.24 -9.70 -8.62
N VAL A 122 23.43 -9.70 -9.23
CA VAL A 122 24.70 -9.35 -8.56
C VAL A 122 25.46 -8.36 -9.42
N ASP A 123 25.73 -7.18 -8.86
CA ASP A 123 26.57 -6.17 -9.49
C ASP A 123 28.06 -6.52 -9.39
N VAL A 124 28.81 -6.17 -10.43
CA VAL A 124 30.22 -6.52 -10.60
C VAL A 124 31.05 -5.24 -10.60
N ALA A 125 32.11 -5.21 -9.80
CA ALA A 125 33.00 -4.06 -9.72
C ALA A 125 33.55 -3.66 -11.11
N PRO A 126 33.66 -2.36 -11.41
CA PRO A 126 34.19 -1.89 -12.69
C PRO A 126 35.66 -2.31 -12.87
N VAL A 127 36.05 -2.51 -14.13
CA VAL A 127 37.45 -2.79 -14.48
C VAL A 127 38.26 -1.50 -14.41
N VAL A 128 39.39 -1.52 -13.70
CA VAL A 128 40.32 -0.39 -13.60
C VAL A 128 41.51 -0.62 -14.53
N SER A 129 41.75 0.28 -15.49
CA SER A 129 42.91 0.23 -16.38
C SER A 129 44.19 0.76 -15.70
N GLY A 130 45.35 0.53 -16.32
CA GLY A 130 46.66 0.88 -15.74
C GLY A 130 46.92 2.38 -15.55
N ASP A 131 46.05 3.24 -16.06
CA ASP A 131 46.03 4.70 -15.89
C ASP A 131 45.01 5.18 -14.85
N GLY A 132 44.33 4.26 -14.15
CA GLY A 132 43.35 4.56 -13.10
C GLY A 132 41.91 4.70 -13.57
N ARG A 133 41.67 4.78 -14.89
CA ARG A 133 40.30 4.89 -15.42
C ARG A 133 39.50 3.62 -15.13
N GLN A 134 38.32 3.77 -14.55
CA GLN A 134 37.37 2.68 -14.36
C GLN A 134 36.46 2.54 -15.59
N THR A 135 35.87 1.38 -15.81
CA THR A 135 34.86 1.14 -16.85
C THR A 135 33.88 0.10 -16.35
N ALA A 136 32.59 0.37 -16.58
CA ALA A 136 31.50 -0.49 -16.11
C ALA A 136 31.69 -1.96 -16.52
N SER A 137 31.35 -2.86 -15.60
CA SER A 137 31.35 -4.30 -15.82
C SER A 137 29.91 -4.79 -15.97
N ASN A 138 29.67 -5.71 -16.90
CA ASN A 138 28.44 -6.48 -16.93
C ASN A 138 28.23 -7.22 -15.59
N GLY A 139 27.04 -7.07 -15.02
CA GLY A 139 26.60 -7.83 -13.85
C GLY A 139 26.33 -9.30 -14.15
N LEU A 140 26.00 -10.04 -13.10
CA LEU A 140 25.71 -11.47 -13.16
C LEU A 140 24.33 -11.79 -12.60
N ILE A 141 23.73 -12.85 -13.15
CA ILE A 141 22.66 -13.60 -12.50
C ILE A 141 23.23 -14.93 -12.01
N VAL A 142 23.15 -15.14 -10.70
CA VAL A 142 23.56 -16.38 -10.04
C VAL A 142 22.35 -17.29 -9.92
N LEU A 143 22.30 -18.34 -10.75
CA LEU A 143 21.23 -19.33 -10.77
C LEU A 143 21.55 -20.45 -9.78
N MET A 144 20.63 -20.67 -8.85
CA MET A 144 20.69 -21.66 -7.78
C MET A 144 19.47 -22.58 -7.83
N ASN A 145 19.53 -23.71 -7.12
CA ASN A 145 18.31 -24.40 -6.70
C ASN A 145 17.75 -23.80 -5.40
N THR A 146 16.54 -24.18 -5.00
CA THR A 146 15.89 -23.75 -3.75
C THR A 146 16.69 -24.01 -2.47
N ALA A 147 17.60 -24.99 -2.47
CA ALA A 147 18.51 -25.26 -1.36
C ALA A 147 19.78 -24.37 -1.33
N GLY A 148 19.88 -23.36 -2.21
CA GLY A 148 21.02 -22.46 -2.28
C GLY A 148 22.30 -23.10 -2.80
N ARG A 149 22.20 -24.17 -3.61
CA ARG A 149 23.31 -24.70 -4.41
C ARG A 149 23.35 -23.95 -5.74
N VAL A 150 24.43 -23.20 -5.98
CA VAL A 150 24.71 -22.58 -7.28
C VAL A 150 24.83 -23.65 -8.36
N LEU A 151 24.11 -23.44 -9.46
CA LEU A 151 24.03 -24.31 -10.62
C LEU A 151 24.79 -23.70 -11.81
N ARG A 152 24.67 -22.39 -12.01
CA ARG A 152 25.28 -21.64 -13.12
C ARG A 152 25.29 -20.14 -12.82
N THR A 153 26.24 -19.41 -13.37
CA THR A 153 26.16 -17.95 -13.53
C THR A 153 25.96 -17.59 -15.01
N VAL A 154 25.28 -16.48 -15.28
CA VAL A 154 25.17 -15.89 -16.62
C VAL A 154 25.40 -14.38 -16.53
N ALA A 155 26.06 -13.80 -17.54
CA ALA A 155 26.25 -12.36 -17.62
C ALA A 155 25.00 -11.66 -18.18
N VAL A 156 24.71 -10.47 -17.66
CA VAL A 156 23.60 -9.60 -18.06
C VAL A 156 24.12 -8.18 -18.29
N GLY A 157 23.29 -7.13 -18.25
CA GLY A 157 23.75 -5.74 -18.29
C GLY A 157 24.56 -5.32 -17.06
N THR A 158 25.13 -4.13 -17.11
CA THR A 158 25.70 -3.44 -15.93
C THR A 158 24.62 -3.23 -14.87
N LEU A 159 25.00 -3.27 -13.59
CA LEU A 159 24.16 -2.96 -12.43
C LEU A 159 22.75 -3.57 -12.54
N PRO A 160 22.63 -4.91 -12.47
CA PRO A 160 21.35 -5.58 -12.61
C PRO A 160 20.56 -5.39 -11.33
N ASP A 161 19.63 -4.44 -11.34
CA ASP A 161 18.71 -4.20 -10.24
C ASP A 161 17.66 -5.32 -10.17
N HIS A 162 16.44 -5.09 -10.66
CA HIS A 162 15.35 -6.01 -10.44
C HIS A 162 15.40 -7.27 -11.31
N VAL A 163 15.12 -8.42 -10.68
CA VAL A 163 14.97 -9.72 -11.36
C VAL A 163 13.60 -10.34 -11.10
N SER A 164 12.92 -10.79 -12.16
CA SER A 164 11.61 -11.47 -12.05
C SER A 164 11.43 -12.62 -13.03
N PHE A 165 10.46 -13.50 -12.78
CA PHE A 165 10.07 -14.56 -13.71
C PHE A 165 8.84 -14.18 -14.54
N THR A 166 8.83 -14.56 -15.81
CA THR A 166 7.58 -14.64 -16.61
C THR A 166 6.55 -15.55 -15.93
N PRO A 167 5.23 -15.38 -16.19
CA PRO A 167 4.19 -16.15 -15.50
C PRO A 167 4.30 -17.67 -15.65
N ASP A 168 4.84 -18.15 -16.78
CA ASP A 168 5.07 -19.58 -17.05
C ASP A 168 6.39 -20.13 -16.48
N LYS A 169 7.15 -19.28 -15.77
CA LYS A 169 8.45 -19.54 -15.13
C LYS A 169 9.59 -19.99 -16.07
N LYS A 170 9.44 -19.85 -17.40
CA LYS A 170 10.48 -20.27 -18.36
C LYS A 170 11.49 -19.20 -18.73
N THR A 171 11.17 -17.93 -18.53
CA THR A 171 12.10 -16.82 -18.78
C THR A 171 12.26 -15.98 -17.51
N ILE A 172 13.50 -15.71 -17.13
CA ILE A 172 13.83 -14.70 -16.13
C ILE A 172 14.07 -13.38 -16.88
N LEU A 173 13.49 -12.30 -16.38
CA LEU A 173 13.67 -10.94 -16.86
C LEU A 173 14.54 -10.20 -15.84
N VAL A 174 15.47 -9.40 -16.35
CA VAL A 174 16.43 -8.65 -15.55
C VAL A 174 16.47 -7.23 -16.10
N ALA A 175 16.23 -6.26 -15.23
CA ALA A 175 16.56 -4.88 -15.52
C ALA A 175 18.04 -4.66 -15.19
N GLY A 176 18.69 -3.74 -15.90
CA GLY A 176 20.06 -3.37 -15.57
C GLY A 176 20.26 -1.91 -15.92
N GLU A 177 20.32 -1.09 -14.87
CA GLU A 177 20.28 0.36 -14.87
C GLU A 177 21.31 0.93 -15.86
N GLY A 178 22.58 0.58 -15.65
CA GLY A 178 23.69 1.07 -16.47
C GLY A 178 24.35 2.36 -15.98
N GLU A 179 24.05 2.81 -14.76
CA GLU A 179 24.45 4.10 -14.18
C GLU A 179 25.86 4.64 -14.55
N PRO A 180 25.99 5.98 -14.67
CA PRO A 180 27.25 6.63 -15.01
C PRO A 180 28.28 6.59 -13.87
N ILE A 181 29.43 5.95 -14.14
CA ILE A 181 30.57 6.00 -13.22
C ILE A 181 31.24 7.38 -13.31
N CYS A 182 30.96 8.23 -12.33
CA CYS A 182 31.52 9.58 -12.13
C CYS A 182 32.84 9.62 -11.31
N SER A 183 33.71 8.60 -11.38
CA SER A 183 34.92 8.49 -10.53
C SER A 183 36.19 8.07 -11.27
N LEU A 184 36.35 8.55 -12.52
CA LEU A 184 37.25 7.97 -13.52
C LEU A 184 38.62 8.65 -13.66
N GLU A 185 39.18 9.21 -12.60
CA GLU A 185 40.38 10.03 -12.65
C GLU A 185 41.52 9.40 -13.48
N ASN A 186 41.68 9.87 -14.73
CA ASN A 186 42.74 9.38 -15.60
C ASN A 186 44.06 10.08 -15.26
N GLY A 187 44.99 9.36 -14.64
CA GLY A 187 46.28 9.88 -14.19
C GLY A 187 47.20 10.42 -15.30
N ASN A 188 46.86 10.22 -16.58
CA ASN A 188 47.56 10.80 -17.73
C ASN A 188 46.92 12.09 -18.27
N THR A 189 45.79 12.53 -17.72
CA THR A 189 45.09 13.75 -18.17
C THR A 189 44.96 14.79 -17.04
N SER A 190 44.55 16.01 -17.40
CA SER A 190 44.34 17.11 -16.44
C SER A 190 42.86 17.46 -16.21
N ALA A 191 41.94 16.80 -16.92
CA ALA A 191 40.53 16.85 -16.60
C ALA A 191 40.27 15.94 -15.39
N LEU A 192 39.25 16.25 -14.60
CA LEU A 192 38.82 15.41 -13.48
C LEU A 192 37.43 14.90 -13.83
N GLU A 193 37.32 13.63 -14.18
CA GLU A 193 36.05 13.02 -14.55
C GLU A 193 35.01 13.09 -13.42
N ALA A 194 35.43 13.11 -12.15
CA ALA A 194 34.55 13.39 -11.01
C ALA A 194 34.03 14.84 -10.93
N LYS A 195 34.23 15.67 -11.97
CA LYS A 195 33.69 17.04 -12.07
C LYS A 195 33.16 17.38 -13.47
N ASP A 196 33.13 16.41 -14.39
CA ASP A 196 32.68 16.62 -15.77
C ASP A 196 31.92 15.38 -16.26
N ALA A 197 30.58 15.47 -16.21
CA ALA A 197 29.67 14.44 -16.70
C ALA A 197 29.94 13.98 -18.13
N THR A 198 30.53 14.82 -18.99
CA THR A 198 30.82 14.46 -20.38
C THR A 198 31.93 13.41 -20.53
N LEU A 199 32.63 13.09 -19.44
CA LEU A 199 33.74 12.14 -19.39
C LEU A 199 33.41 10.83 -18.63
N ALA A 200 32.20 10.73 -18.06
CA ALA A 200 31.72 9.58 -17.31
C ALA A 200 31.73 8.28 -18.14
N SER A 201 31.82 7.13 -17.45
CA SER A 201 31.69 5.79 -18.04
C SER A 201 30.26 5.37 -17.84
N ASP A 202 29.42 5.89 -18.73
CA ASP A 202 27.99 5.64 -18.77
C ASP A 202 27.71 4.39 -19.62
N ALA A 203 27.13 3.35 -19.03
CA ALA A 203 26.87 2.09 -19.72
C ALA A 203 25.50 2.13 -20.40
N ASN A 204 25.21 1.23 -21.33
CA ASN A 204 23.84 1.12 -21.82
C ASN A 204 22.97 0.49 -20.73
N GLY A 205 21.84 1.11 -20.41
CA GLY A 205 20.74 0.45 -19.71
C GLY A 205 20.13 -0.66 -20.55
N THR A 206 19.77 -1.77 -19.91
CA THR A 206 19.39 -3.01 -20.61
C THR A 206 18.21 -3.74 -19.99
N ILE A 207 17.60 -4.60 -20.82
CA ILE A 207 16.61 -5.59 -20.37
C ILE A 207 17.08 -6.96 -20.86
N SER A 208 17.49 -7.83 -19.94
CA SER A 208 18.02 -9.17 -20.25
C SER A 208 16.96 -10.26 -20.03
N LEU A 209 16.77 -11.09 -21.06
CA LEU A 209 15.84 -12.22 -21.08
C LEU A 209 16.64 -13.52 -20.99
N ILE A 210 16.51 -14.26 -19.89
CA ILE A 210 17.23 -15.51 -19.65
C ILE A 210 16.25 -16.68 -19.79
N ASP A 211 16.38 -17.42 -20.89
CA ASP A 211 15.61 -18.65 -21.12
C ASP A 211 16.17 -19.77 -20.23
N VAL A 212 15.33 -20.25 -19.32
CA VAL A 212 15.58 -21.38 -18.40
C VAL A 212 14.61 -22.55 -18.64
N SER A 213 13.91 -22.58 -19.78
CA SER A 213 12.96 -23.65 -20.15
C SER A 213 13.57 -25.06 -20.19
N ASN A 214 14.89 -25.15 -20.35
CA ASN A 214 15.68 -26.39 -20.31
C ASN A 214 16.49 -26.53 -19.00
N GLY A 215 16.06 -25.85 -17.94
CA GLY A 215 16.69 -25.78 -16.62
C GLY A 215 17.85 -24.78 -16.55
N ALA A 216 18.14 -24.29 -15.33
CA ALA A 216 19.18 -23.29 -15.06
C ALA A 216 20.58 -23.62 -15.62
N ALA A 217 20.97 -24.90 -15.64
CA ALA A 217 22.26 -25.32 -16.19
C ALA A 217 22.37 -25.04 -17.70
N SER A 218 21.23 -25.04 -18.41
CA SER A 218 21.11 -24.82 -19.86
C SER A 218 20.83 -23.37 -20.23
N ALA A 219 20.83 -22.45 -19.26
CA ALA A 219 20.38 -21.06 -19.45
C ALA A 219 21.03 -20.34 -20.64
N THR A 220 20.24 -19.56 -21.38
CA THR A 220 20.73 -18.70 -22.48
C THR A 220 20.17 -17.29 -22.33
N VAL A 221 20.99 -16.28 -22.63
CA VAL A 221 20.65 -14.86 -22.42
C VAL A 221 20.39 -14.18 -23.76
N THR A 222 19.39 -13.32 -23.81
CA THR A 222 19.19 -12.32 -24.87
C THR A 222 19.09 -10.95 -24.21
N THR A 223 20.07 -10.08 -24.41
CA THR A 223 20.07 -8.72 -23.86
C THR A 223 19.53 -7.74 -24.91
N LEU A 224 18.60 -6.89 -24.48
CA LEU A 224 18.06 -5.77 -25.25
C LEU A 224 18.59 -4.47 -24.67
N ASP A 225 18.81 -3.46 -25.52
CA ASP A 225 19.14 -2.09 -25.10
C ASP A 225 18.31 -1.07 -25.90
N PHE A 226 18.43 0.21 -25.54
CA PHE A 226 17.72 1.30 -26.22
C PHE A 226 18.50 1.93 -27.38
N SER A 227 19.51 1.27 -27.94
CA SER A 227 20.34 1.81 -29.05
C SER A 227 19.56 2.12 -30.33
N SER A 228 18.35 1.58 -30.46
CA SER A 228 17.42 1.89 -31.57
C SER A 228 16.57 3.16 -31.36
N PHE A 229 16.59 3.74 -30.16
CA PHE A 229 15.88 4.98 -29.81
C PHE A 229 16.77 6.20 -30.02
N ASP A 230 16.13 7.34 -30.33
CA ASP A 230 16.81 8.61 -30.60
C ASP A 230 16.53 9.58 -29.45
N LYS A 231 17.58 10.07 -28.78
CA LYS A 231 17.48 10.95 -27.61
C LYS A 231 16.69 12.23 -27.89
N THR A 232 16.85 12.80 -29.10
CA THR A 232 16.13 14.02 -29.49
C THR A 232 14.64 13.73 -29.73
N ALA A 233 14.30 12.56 -30.27
CA ALA A 233 12.92 12.12 -30.44
C ALA A 233 12.23 11.82 -29.09
N LEU A 234 12.91 11.13 -28.17
CA LEU A 234 12.41 10.87 -26.82
C LEU A 234 12.15 12.17 -26.04
N LEU A 235 13.10 13.10 -26.04
CA LEU A 235 12.94 14.42 -25.43
C LEU A 235 11.78 15.22 -26.06
N ALA A 236 11.60 15.11 -27.38
CA ALA A 236 10.49 15.75 -28.08
C ALA A 236 9.10 15.13 -27.75
N GLU A 237 9.06 13.95 -27.13
CA GLU A 237 7.87 13.29 -26.59
C GLU A 237 7.73 13.46 -25.06
N ASN A 238 8.66 14.20 -24.42
CA ASN A 238 8.77 14.48 -22.98
C ASN A 238 9.21 13.29 -22.09
N VAL A 239 10.02 12.38 -22.63
CA VAL A 239 10.83 11.47 -21.81
C VAL A 239 12.03 12.25 -21.26
N ARG A 240 12.38 12.07 -19.98
CA ARG A 240 13.52 12.74 -19.32
C ARG A 240 14.83 12.06 -19.72
N VAL A 241 15.38 12.46 -20.86
CA VAL A 241 16.72 12.07 -21.31
C VAL A 241 17.62 13.31 -21.39
N PHE A 242 18.34 13.59 -20.30
CA PHE A 242 19.05 14.84 -20.07
C PHE A 242 20.52 14.70 -19.67
N PHE A 243 21.05 13.52 -19.33
CA PHE A 243 22.44 13.39 -18.89
C PHE A 243 23.42 13.84 -19.99
N THR A 244 24.44 14.62 -19.63
CA THR A 244 25.22 15.35 -20.64
C THR A 244 26.36 14.50 -21.19
N GLY A 245 26.33 14.25 -22.51
CA GLY A 245 27.29 13.37 -23.20
C GLY A 245 26.68 12.02 -23.61
N SER A 246 25.63 11.59 -22.92
CA SER A 246 25.03 10.26 -23.05
C SER A 246 24.08 10.13 -24.23
N SER A 247 24.07 8.95 -24.86
CA SER A 247 23.04 8.54 -25.81
C SER A 247 21.74 8.14 -25.11
N ALA A 248 20.65 7.93 -25.87
CA ALA A 248 19.40 7.40 -25.30
C ALA A 248 19.53 5.99 -24.71
N ALA A 249 20.56 5.22 -25.08
CA ALA A 249 20.79 3.90 -24.52
C ALA A 249 21.44 3.94 -23.14
N GLN A 250 22.11 5.05 -22.82
CA GLN A 250 22.85 5.25 -21.57
C GLN A 250 22.02 6.06 -20.56
N ASP A 251 21.32 7.07 -21.07
CA ASP A 251 20.45 7.98 -20.33
C ASP A 251 19.05 7.39 -20.02
N LEU A 252 18.91 6.07 -20.07
CA LEU A 252 17.68 5.33 -19.74
C LEU A 252 18.06 4.15 -18.85
N GLU A 253 17.90 4.34 -17.54
CA GLU A 253 18.15 3.34 -16.50
C GLU A 253 16.86 2.52 -16.24
N PRO A 254 16.87 1.19 -16.45
CA PRO A 254 15.74 0.32 -16.14
C PRO A 254 15.80 -0.23 -14.72
N GLU A 255 14.77 0.09 -13.95
CA GLU A 255 14.59 -0.34 -12.54
C GLU A 255 13.73 -1.60 -12.44
N TYR A 256 12.41 -1.46 -12.32
CA TYR A 256 11.52 -2.54 -11.94
C TYR A 256 10.78 -3.18 -13.13
N ILE A 257 10.48 -4.49 -13.06
CA ILE A 257 9.86 -5.25 -14.17
C ILE A 257 8.58 -5.96 -13.75
N THR A 258 7.50 -5.72 -14.49
CA THR A 258 6.30 -6.55 -14.47
C THR A 258 5.95 -7.13 -15.85
N THR A 259 5.00 -8.07 -15.91
CA THR A 259 4.54 -8.71 -17.16
C THR A 259 3.02 -8.71 -17.26
N ASN A 260 2.48 -8.81 -18.48
CA ASN A 260 1.07 -9.14 -18.63
C ASN A 260 0.80 -10.60 -18.25
N ALA A 261 -0.44 -10.94 -17.86
CA ALA A 261 -0.80 -12.29 -17.42
C ALA A 261 -0.55 -13.41 -18.47
N ALA A 262 -0.42 -13.05 -19.75
CA ALA A 262 -0.10 -13.98 -20.83
C ALA A 262 1.41 -14.24 -21.01
N GLY A 263 2.30 -13.50 -20.33
CA GLY A 263 3.75 -13.61 -20.49
C GLY A 263 4.27 -13.18 -21.87
N THR A 264 3.51 -12.37 -22.61
CA THR A 264 3.87 -11.91 -23.98
C THR A 264 4.38 -10.47 -24.01
N ARG A 265 4.18 -9.72 -22.93
CA ARG A 265 4.67 -8.34 -22.76
C ARG A 265 5.29 -8.18 -21.39
N ALA A 266 6.41 -7.46 -21.34
CA ALA A 266 6.95 -6.89 -20.12
C ALA A 266 6.84 -5.37 -20.16
N TYR A 267 6.77 -4.78 -18.97
CA TYR A 267 6.70 -3.35 -18.72
C TYR A 267 7.78 -3.06 -17.69
N VAL A 268 8.67 -2.13 -18.01
CA VAL A 268 9.86 -1.83 -17.21
C VAL A 268 9.85 -0.35 -16.87
N THR A 269 9.99 0.00 -15.60
CA THR A 269 10.11 1.40 -15.20
C THR A 269 11.46 1.97 -15.61
N LEU A 270 11.45 3.27 -15.88
CA LEU A 270 12.61 4.07 -16.21
C LEU A 270 12.45 5.34 -15.35
N GLN A 271 12.94 5.27 -14.11
CA GLN A 271 12.47 6.14 -13.03
C GLN A 271 12.86 7.61 -13.30
N GLU A 272 14.14 7.85 -13.55
CA GLU A 272 14.78 9.12 -13.91
C GLU A 272 14.21 9.59 -15.26
N ALA A 273 13.90 8.66 -16.15
CA ALA A 273 13.28 8.97 -17.45
C ALA A 273 11.81 9.41 -17.34
N ASN A 274 11.16 9.21 -16.18
CA ASN A 274 9.73 9.41 -15.95
C ASN A 274 8.87 8.67 -17.01
N ALA A 275 9.26 7.42 -17.30
CA ALA A 275 8.74 6.63 -18.42
C ALA A 275 8.60 5.14 -18.10
N ILE A 276 7.93 4.41 -18.98
CA ILE A 276 7.86 2.94 -18.97
C ILE A 276 8.27 2.39 -20.33
N ALA A 277 9.25 1.47 -20.36
CA ALA A 277 9.58 0.69 -21.55
C ALA A 277 8.56 -0.44 -21.75
N VAL A 278 8.09 -0.62 -22.99
CA VAL A 278 7.17 -1.71 -23.37
C VAL A 278 7.93 -2.75 -24.21
N VAL A 279 8.03 -3.99 -23.73
CA VAL A 279 8.84 -5.05 -24.37
C VAL A 279 7.96 -6.14 -24.97
N ASP A 280 8.26 -6.53 -26.22
CA ASP A 280 7.75 -7.75 -26.83
C ASP A 280 8.59 -8.96 -26.42
N LEU A 281 8.05 -9.81 -25.55
CA LEU A 281 8.75 -11.02 -25.09
C LEU A 281 8.74 -12.14 -26.15
N VAL A 282 7.85 -12.10 -27.14
CA VAL A 282 7.76 -13.09 -28.23
C VAL A 282 8.80 -12.78 -29.31
N ASN A 283 8.89 -11.51 -29.71
CA ASN A 283 9.84 -11.06 -30.73
C ASN A 283 11.21 -10.65 -30.16
N LYS A 284 11.33 -10.55 -28.82
CA LYS A 284 12.52 -10.08 -28.11
C LYS A 284 12.97 -8.69 -28.58
N THR A 285 12.08 -7.71 -28.48
CA THR A 285 12.32 -6.32 -28.90
C THR A 285 11.64 -5.32 -27.96
N ILE A 286 12.33 -4.24 -27.61
CA ILE A 286 11.70 -3.06 -27.00
C ILE A 286 10.85 -2.37 -28.08
N LEU A 287 9.57 -2.14 -27.81
CA LEU A 287 8.59 -1.61 -28.75
C LEU A 287 8.44 -0.09 -28.65
N ASP A 288 8.44 0.44 -27.42
CA ASP A 288 8.16 1.84 -27.12
C ASP A 288 8.77 2.24 -25.77
N VAL A 289 8.96 3.54 -25.58
CA VAL A 289 9.29 4.17 -24.29
C VAL A 289 8.20 5.21 -24.03
N ALA A 290 7.24 4.86 -23.19
CA ALA A 290 6.03 5.65 -22.95
C ALA A 290 6.27 6.69 -21.84
N PRO A 291 6.22 8.00 -22.13
CA PRO A 291 6.34 9.05 -21.11
C PRO A 291 5.07 9.09 -20.25
N LEU A 292 5.23 9.23 -18.92
CA LEU A 292 4.12 9.25 -17.97
C LEU A 292 3.45 10.63 -17.84
N GLY A 293 4.08 11.67 -18.40
CA GLY A 293 3.63 13.05 -18.23
C GLY A 293 3.83 13.54 -16.81
N TYR A 294 2.96 14.43 -16.34
CA TYR A 294 3.11 15.11 -15.05
C TYR A 294 1.79 15.22 -14.32
N LYS A 295 1.84 15.04 -13.00
CA LYS A 295 0.77 15.36 -12.07
C LYS A 295 0.66 16.88 -11.92
N ASP A 296 -0.56 17.43 -11.98
CA ASP A 296 -0.78 18.87 -11.80
C ASP A 296 -1.11 19.18 -10.33
N TRP A 297 -0.11 19.50 -9.51
CA TRP A 297 -0.31 19.97 -8.13
C TRP A 297 -0.98 21.35 -8.07
N GLY A 298 -1.04 22.08 -9.19
CA GLY A 298 -1.84 23.29 -9.37
C GLY A 298 -3.34 23.03 -9.52
N ALA A 299 -3.78 21.76 -9.59
CA ALA A 299 -5.20 21.41 -9.64
C ALA A 299 -5.93 21.75 -8.34
N ALA A 300 -7.19 22.15 -8.45
CA ALA A 300 -8.03 22.43 -7.29
C ALA A 300 -8.34 21.15 -6.49
N GLY A 301 -8.19 21.22 -5.17
CA GLY A 301 -8.51 20.12 -4.26
C GLY A 301 -7.33 19.22 -3.90
N LEU A 302 -6.16 19.38 -4.52
CA LEU A 302 -4.93 18.72 -4.07
C LEU A 302 -4.25 19.53 -2.96
N LEU A 303 -3.62 18.80 -2.05
CA LEU A 303 -2.77 19.31 -0.98
C LEU A 303 -1.37 18.68 -1.06
N ILE A 304 -0.34 19.48 -0.85
CA ILE A 304 1.05 19.03 -0.77
C ILE A 304 1.78 19.89 0.26
N ASP A 305 2.71 19.29 0.99
CA ASP A 305 3.70 20.04 1.75
C ASP A 305 4.99 20.14 0.93
N THR A 306 5.63 21.30 0.94
CA THR A 306 6.75 21.63 0.04
C THR A 306 7.94 22.21 0.78
N SER A 307 7.95 22.10 2.12
CA SER A 307 8.96 22.68 2.99
C SER A 307 9.13 21.86 4.25
N ASP A 308 10.36 21.73 4.71
CA ASP A 308 10.74 21.26 6.04
C ASP A 308 10.83 22.42 7.06
N LYS A 309 10.32 23.63 6.74
CA LYS A 309 10.54 24.87 7.53
C LYS A 309 9.33 25.83 7.48
N ASP A 310 8.25 25.46 8.15
CA ASP A 310 6.96 26.17 8.10
C ASP A 310 6.78 27.33 9.07
N GLY A 311 7.48 27.28 10.20
CA GLY A 311 7.21 28.13 11.35
C GLY A 311 7.99 29.43 11.40
N SER A 312 7.54 30.35 12.25
CA SER A 312 8.35 31.50 12.66
C SER A 312 9.60 31.02 13.40
N GLY A 313 10.76 31.16 12.77
CA GLY A 313 12.03 30.63 13.28
C GLY A 313 12.47 29.32 12.63
N ASP A 314 12.01 29.03 11.41
CA ASP A 314 12.50 27.92 10.58
C ASP A 314 12.33 26.53 11.27
N THR A 315 11.16 26.30 11.87
CA THR A 315 10.79 25.01 12.47
C THR A 315 9.97 24.16 11.50
N ALA A 316 10.37 22.90 11.32
CA ALA A 316 9.60 21.86 10.62
C ALA A 316 8.26 21.61 11.31
N MET A 317 7.16 21.49 10.57
CA MET A 317 5.83 21.24 11.12
C MET A 317 5.02 20.32 10.21
N ARG A 318 3.74 20.57 9.99
CA ARG A 318 2.91 19.82 9.03
C ARG A 318 1.97 20.83 8.44
N ASN A 319 2.17 21.15 7.18
CA ASN A 319 1.70 22.36 6.54
C ASN A 319 1.27 22.06 5.10
N LEU A 320 0.50 20.97 4.94
CA LEU A 320 -0.23 20.64 3.73
C LEU A 320 -1.02 21.84 3.19
N GLN A 321 -0.73 22.21 1.95
CA GLN A 321 -1.28 23.41 1.31
C GLN A 321 -1.81 23.12 -0.08
N SER A 322 -2.82 23.89 -0.48
CA SER A 322 -3.25 23.94 -1.87
C SER A 322 -2.46 25.00 -2.63
N TYR A 323 -1.84 24.58 -3.73
CA TYR A 323 -1.15 25.43 -4.68
C TYR A 323 -2.01 25.72 -5.92
N SER A 324 -3.34 25.78 -5.75
CA SER A 324 -4.28 25.88 -6.87
C SER A 324 -4.01 27.09 -7.78
N GLY A 325 -3.83 26.82 -9.09
CA GLY A 325 -3.49 27.83 -10.10
C GLY A 325 -1.99 28.15 -10.22
N VAL A 326 -1.13 27.54 -9.39
CA VAL A 326 0.33 27.62 -9.54
C VAL A 326 0.81 26.57 -10.54
N ALA A 327 1.78 26.91 -11.38
CA ALA A 327 2.47 25.94 -12.23
C ALA A 327 3.45 25.08 -11.39
N LEU A 328 2.89 24.15 -10.62
CA LEU A 328 3.60 23.14 -9.84
C LEU A 328 3.21 21.76 -10.36
N LYS A 329 4.19 20.94 -10.73
CA LYS A 329 4.00 19.64 -11.34
C LYS A 329 4.76 18.56 -10.59
N GLY A 330 4.22 17.35 -10.52
CA GLY A 330 4.93 16.17 -10.03
C GLY A 330 5.39 15.28 -11.17
N MET A 331 6.65 14.88 -11.13
CA MET A 331 7.23 13.90 -12.06
C MET A 331 6.94 12.51 -11.50
N TYR A 332 6.18 11.66 -12.22
CA TYR A 332 5.72 10.39 -11.64
C TYR A 332 6.88 9.49 -11.20
N MET A 333 7.92 9.36 -12.03
CA MET A 333 9.20 8.74 -11.67
C MET A 333 9.05 7.48 -10.81
N PRO A 334 8.43 6.43 -11.35
CA PRO A 334 8.10 5.26 -10.56
C PRO A 334 9.28 4.31 -10.42
N ASP A 335 9.51 3.83 -9.21
CA ASP A 335 10.31 2.63 -8.97
C ASP A 335 9.44 1.40 -9.23
N THR A 336 8.76 0.87 -8.21
CA THR A 336 8.14 -0.44 -8.31
C THR A 336 6.91 -0.42 -9.23
N ILE A 337 6.85 -1.40 -10.15
CA ILE A 337 5.71 -1.63 -11.05
C ILE A 337 5.08 -3.01 -10.86
N ALA A 338 3.75 -3.03 -10.77
CA ALA A 338 2.93 -4.24 -10.74
C ALA A 338 1.91 -4.23 -11.89
N SER A 339 1.30 -5.39 -12.18
CA SER A 339 0.23 -5.49 -13.18
C SER A 339 -0.99 -6.21 -12.63
N MET A 340 -2.16 -5.92 -13.20
CA MET A 340 -3.39 -6.66 -12.95
C MET A 340 -4.24 -6.80 -14.21
N GLN A 341 -5.09 -7.83 -14.22
CA GLN A 341 -6.08 -8.04 -15.29
C GLN A 341 -7.47 -7.61 -14.83
N LYS A 342 -8.16 -6.78 -15.61
CA LYS A 342 -9.59 -6.48 -15.43
C LYS A 342 -10.30 -6.52 -16.77
N GLY A 343 -11.37 -7.30 -16.88
CA GLY A 343 -12.16 -7.39 -18.13
C GLY A 343 -11.43 -7.99 -19.35
N GLY A 344 -10.23 -8.55 -19.15
CA GLY A 344 -9.33 -8.99 -20.23
C GLY A 344 -8.21 -8.00 -20.57
N GLU A 345 -8.29 -6.77 -20.07
CA GLU A 345 -7.30 -5.71 -20.25
C GLU A 345 -6.24 -5.74 -19.14
N THR A 346 -5.00 -5.38 -19.50
CA THR A 346 -3.87 -5.25 -18.58
C THR A 346 -3.78 -3.80 -18.10
N PHE A 347 -3.85 -3.64 -16.78
CA PHE A 347 -3.56 -2.39 -16.09
C PHE A 347 -2.20 -2.51 -15.41
N LEU A 348 -1.44 -1.42 -15.43
CA LEU A 348 -0.18 -1.28 -14.71
C LEU A 348 -0.44 -0.43 -13.47
N LEU A 349 0.23 -0.74 -12.37
CA LEU A 349 0.22 0.06 -11.16
C LEU A 349 1.66 0.44 -10.84
N THR A 350 1.88 1.69 -10.46
CA THR A 350 3.22 2.21 -10.13
C THR A 350 3.20 2.91 -8.78
N ALA A 351 4.27 2.72 -8.02
CA ALA A 351 4.59 3.55 -6.87
C ALA A 351 5.52 4.69 -7.33
N ASN A 352 5.17 5.93 -7.03
CA ASN A 352 5.74 7.12 -7.66
C ASN A 352 6.71 7.83 -6.69
N GLU A 353 7.79 7.14 -6.34
CA GLU A 353 8.80 7.51 -5.33
C GLU A 353 9.55 8.79 -5.74
N GLY A 354 10.51 8.67 -6.66
CA GLY A 354 11.05 9.76 -7.46
C GLY A 354 12.54 10.02 -7.30
N ASP A 355 13.40 9.04 -7.59
CA ASP A 355 14.85 9.20 -7.43
C ASP A 355 15.55 10.16 -8.40
N ASP A 356 16.61 10.80 -7.90
CA ASP A 356 17.25 11.94 -8.55
C ASP A 356 18.71 11.67 -8.90
N ARG A 357 19.12 12.05 -10.12
CA ARG A 357 20.50 11.81 -10.61
C ARG A 357 21.51 12.69 -9.86
N ASP A 358 22.03 12.21 -8.74
CA ASP A 358 23.02 12.89 -7.90
C ASP A 358 24.32 12.08 -7.78
N TYR A 359 25.22 12.33 -8.73
CA TYR A 359 26.54 11.72 -8.82
C TYR A 359 27.64 12.74 -8.52
N THR A 360 28.84 12.27 -8.17
CA THR A 360 30.01 13.14 -7.95
C THR A 360 30.31 14.11 -9.10
N CYS A 361 29.99 13.73 -10.35
CA CYS A 361 30.20 14.56 -11.54
C CYS A 361 28.96 15.32 -12.06
N PHE A 362 27.78 15.12 -11.45
CA PHE A 362 26.52 15.77 -11.82
C PHE A 362 25.49 15.70 -10.68
N THR A 363 24.97 16.84 -10.23
CA THR A 363 23.86 16.92 -9.26
C THR A 363 22.63 17.52 -9.95
N GLU A 364 21.52 16.77 -10.01
CA GLU A 364 20.26 17.27 -10.59
C GLU A 364 19.49 18.22 -9.66
N LYS A 365 19.64 18.00 -8.34
CA LYS A 365 18.79 18.57 -7.29
C LYS A 365 19.23 19.96 -6.85
N PHE A 366 18.31 20.93 -6.93
CA PHE A 366 18.49 22.31 -6.49
C PHE A 366 17.30 22.79 -5.66
N ARG A 367 17.50 23.71 -4.71
CA ARG A 367 16.41 24.34 -3.98
C ARG A 367 15.74 25.36 -4.89
N ALA A 368 14.41 25.31 -5.03
CA ALA A 368 13.72 26.25 -5.92
C ALA A 368 13.90 27.72 -5.47
N GLY A 369 14.19 27.98 -4.19
CA GLY A 369 14.54 29.30 -3.67
C GLY A 369 15.85 29.90 -4.21
N ASP A 370 16.78 29.08 -4.69
CA ASP A 370 18.15 29.46 -4.99
C ASP A 370 18.30 30.51 -6.10
N SER A 371 19.46 31.18 -6.11
CA SER A 371 19.81 32.18 -7.11
C SER A 371 19.98 31.57 -8.51
N SER A 372 20.44 30.32 -8.60
CA SER A 372 20.51 29.52 -9.83
C SER A 372 19.13 29.34 -10.49
N PHE A 373 18.08 29.21 -9.68
CA PHE A 373 16.70 29.04 -10.13
C PHE A 373 15.94 30.37 -10.27
N ALA A 374 16.47 31.49 -9.76
CA ALA A 374 15.75 32.77 -9.66
C ALA A 374 15.22 33.32 -11.01
N ASN A 375 15.89 33.02 -12.13
CA ASN A 375 15.43 33.43 -13.46
C ASN A 375 14.15 32.72 -13.90
N ASN A 376 13.94 31.47 -13.45
CA ASN A 376 12.78 30.65 -13.79
C ASN A 376 11.49 31.23 -13.18
N TRP A 377 11.54 31.66 -11.91
CA TRP A 377 10.47 32.42 -11.26
C TRP A 377 10.07 33.68 -12.02
N THR A 378 11.04 34.34 -12.63
CA THR A 378 10.83 35.64 -13.31
C THR A 378 10.14 35.48 -14.66
N ASN A 379 10.29 34.30 -15.30
CA ASN A 379 9.57 33.92 -16.52
C ASN A 379 8.26 33.16 -16.25
N GLY A 380 8.04 32.71 -15.02
CA GLY A 380 6.86 31.94 -14.59
C GLY A 380 5.71 32.77 -14.02
N THR A 381 4.61 32.10 -13.72
CA THR A 381 3.38 32.69 -13.12
C THR A 381 3.40 32.72 -11.59
N VAL A 382 4.47 32.25 -10.94
CA VAL A 382 4.49 31.99 -9.49
C VAL A 382 4.84 33.26 -8.71
N SER A 383 3.95 33.66 -7.80
CA SER A 383 4.09 34.93 -7.08
C SER A 383 5.24 34.92 -6.06
N ALA A 384 5.85 36.09 -5.85
CA ALA A 384 6.93 36.27 -4.87
C ALA A 384 6.53 35.88 -3.43
N SER A 385 5.23 35.89 -3.10
CA SER A 385 4.71 35.43 -1.80
C SER A 385 4.84 33.92 -1.57
N LEU A 386 5.05 33.13 -2.63
CA LEU A 386 5.32 31.69 -2.53
C LEU A 386 6.83 31.37 -2.51
N LYS A 387 7.68 32.37 -2.79
CA LYS A 387 9.15 32.27 -2.69
C LYS A 387 9.63 32.61 -1.27
N VAL A 388 9.11 31.89 -0.27
CA VAL A 388 9.52 31.97 1.14
C VAL A 388 9.73 30.56 1.70
N ASN A 389 10.48 30.43 2.80
CA ASN A 389 10.91 29.12 3.33
C ASN A 389 9.74 28.14 3.55
N GLY A 390 8.72 28.50 4.33
CA GLY A 390 7.51 27.69 4.59
C GLY A 390 6.51 27.60 3.42
N LYS A 391 7.03 27.63 2.20
CA LYS A 391 6.35 27.51 0.90
C LYS A 391 7.33 26.83 -0.08
N LEU A 392 7.32 27.24 -1.35
CA LEU A 392 8.08 26.62 -2.42
C LEU A 392 9.59 26.96 -2.42
N ALA A 393 10.08 27.89 -1.60
CA ALA A 393 11.51 28.23 -1.66
C ALA A 393 12.43 27.11 -1.17
N ARG A 394 11.91 26.15 -0.39
CA ARG A 394 12.68 25.01 0.08
C ARG A 394 12.53 23.76 -0.78
N LEU A 395 11.40 23.56 -1.44
CA LEU A 395 11.19 22.45 -2.38
C LEU A 395 12.43 22.19 -3.26
N ASN A 396 12.95 20.97 -3.18
CA ASN A 396 13.95 20.46 -4.10
C ASN A 396 13.29 20.18 -5.47
N THR A 397 13.94 20.68 -6.51
CA THR A 397 13.47 20.67 -7.91
C THR A 397 14.65 20.44 -8.84
N THR A 398 14.36 20.03 -10.07
CA THR A 398 15.34 19.92 -11.15
C THR A 398 15.44 21.19 -12.00
N ASN A 399 16.62 21.46 -12.57
CA ASN A 399 16.82 22.38 -13.69
C ASN A 399 17.05 21.67 -15.05
N ALA A 400 17.13 20.34 -15.06
CA ALA A 400 17.15 19.49 -16.24
C ALA A 400 15.71 19.33 -16.77
N PHE A 401 15.15 20.43 -17.28
CA PHE A 401 13.70 20.57 -17.47
C PHE A 401 13.09 19.40 -18.25
N PRO A 402 12.07 18.73 -17.70
CA PRO A 402 11.69 17.39 -18.14
C PRO A 402 10.74 17.41 -19.37
N THR A 403 10.84 18.43 -20.22
CA THR A 403 9.95 18.62 -21.37
C THR A 403 10.67 19.23 -22.56
N LYS A 404 9.97 19.22 -23.70
CA LYS A 404 10.35 19.91 -24.94
C LYS A 404 10.52 21.44 -24.82
N ALA A 405 10.04 22.07 -23.74
CA ALA A 405 10.13 23.50 -23.50
C ALA A 405 11.08 23.84 -22.35
N ALA A 406 11.67 25.04 -22.39
CA ALA A 406 12.29 25.62 -21.20
C ALA A 406 11.25 25.81 -20.08
N PHE A 407 11.72 25.85 -18.83
CA PHE A 407 10.93 25.97 -17.59
C PHE A 407 9.50 26.52 -17.77
N ASP A 408 8.51 25.64 -17.62
CA ASP A 408 7.08 25.97 -17.69
C ASP A 408 6.34 25.71 -16.36
N ALA A 409 6.98 25.04 -15.40
CA ALA A 409 6.50 24.75 -14.06
C ALA A 409 7.66 24.41 -13.12
N ILE A 410 7.45 24.53 -11.81
CA ILE A 410 8.30 23.92 -10.78
C ILE A 410 7.97 22.43 -10.72
N TYR A 411 8.99 21.58 -10.56
CA TYR A 411 8.84 20.13 -10.60
C TYR A 411 9.20 19.50 -9.25
N THR A 412 8.25 18.79 -8.65
CA THR A 412 8.54 17.91 -7.51
C THR A 412 9.16 16.62 -8.03
N TYR A 413 10.17 16.13 -7.31
CA TYR A 413 10.54 14.73 -7.37
C TYR A 413 9.38 13.88 -6.86
N GLY A 414 9.11 12.78 -7.55
CA GLY A 414 8.00 11.90 -7.27
C GLY A 414 6.63 12.43 -7.66
N GLY A 415 5.73 11.50 -7.96
CA GLY A 415 4.29 11.76 -7.98
C GLY A 415 3.71 11.89 -6.57
N ARG A 416 4.46 11.45 -5.54
CA ARG A 416 4.02 11.34 -4.13
C ARG A 416 2.67 10.60 -4.02
N SER A 417 2.51 9.58 -4.85
CA SER A 417 1.27 8.84 -5.07
C SER A 417 1.54 7.41 -5.52
N PHE A 418 0.49 6.62 -5.66
CA PHE A 418 0.51 5.51 -6.61
C PHE A 418 -0.48 5.81 -7.74
N SER A 419 -0.17 5.32 -8.94
CA SER A 419 -1.00 5.51 -10.13
C SER A 419 -1.42 4.18 -10.75
N ILE A 420 -2.51 4.21 -11.51
CA ILE A 420 -2.98 3.11 -12.36
C ILE A 420 -2.96 3.58 -13.81
N TRP A 421 -2.39 2.77 -14.69
CA TRP A 421 -2.20 3.06 -16.12
C TRP A 421 -2.81 1.95 -16.98
N THR A 422 -3.12 2.29 -18.23
CA THR A 422 -3.32 1.27 -19.28
C THR A 422 -1.97 0.66 -19.67
N SER A 423 -1.98 -0.53 -20.28
CA SER A 423 -0.77 -1.16 -20.83
C SER A 423 -0.08 -0.39 -21.97
N SER A 424 -0.57 0.79 -22.36
CA SER A 424 0.07 1.71 -23.30
C SER A 424 0.60 3.00 -22.65
N GLY A 425 0.61 3.07 -21.31
CA GLY A 425 1.12 4.23 -20.56
C GLY A 425 0.15 5.41 -20.47
N GLU A 426 -1.16 5.19 -20.65
CA GLU A 426 -2.17 6.25 -20.44
C GLU A 426 -2.67 6.19 -18.99
N LEU A 427 -2.68 7.33 -18.28
CA LEU A 427 -3.14 7.41 -16.90
C LEU A 427 -4.65 7.10 -16.80
N VAL A 428 -5.00 6.16 -15.94
CA VAL A 428 -6.37 5.76 -15.63
C VAL A 428 -6.85 6.41 -14.33
N TRP A 429 -5.99 6.43 -13.31
CA TRP A 429 -6.27 7.03 -12.01
C TRP A 429 -4.96 7.32 -11.25
N ASP A 430 -4.92 8.37 -10.44
CA ASP A 430 -3.82 8.69 -9.53
C ASP A 430 -4.37 8.91 -8.12
N SER A 431 -3.61 8.55 -7.08
CA SER A 431 -4.06 8.76 -5.69
C SER A 431 -4.10 10.23 -5.26
N GLY A 432 -3.66 11.18 -6.09
CA GLY A 432 -3.67 12.60 -5.78
C GLY A 432 -2.84 12.88 -4.52
N SER A 433 -3.36 13.73 -3.64
CA SER A 433 -2.77 14.05 -2.35
C SER A 433 -3.10 13.04 -1.24
N GLN A 434 -3.73 11.91 -1.54
CA GLN A 434 -4.21 11.00 -0.49
C GLN A 434 -3.10 10.48 0.42
N LEU A 435 -1.90 10.16 -0.09
CA LEU A 435 -0.82 9.63 0.76
C LEU A 435 -0.35 10.67 1.76
N GLU A 436 0.01 11.86 1.29
CA GLU A 436 0.30 13.07 2.08
C GLU A 436 -0.76 13.30 3.18
N GLU A 437 -2.03 13.37 2.79
CA GLU A 437 -3.14 13.66 3.71
C GLU A 437 -3.46 12.52 4.70
N ILE A 438 -3.25 11.26 4.32
CA ILE A 438 -3.49 10.09 5.18
C ILE A 438 -2.35 9.96 6.20
N VAL A 439 -1.09 10.13 5.80
CA VAL A 439 0.05 10.18 6.73
C VAL A 439 -0.15 11.33 7.71
N ALA A 440 -0.54 12.52 7.22
CA ALA A 440 -0.85 13.70 8.02
C ALA A 440 -1.97 13.49 9.05
N ARG A 441 -2.97 12.67 8.72
CA ARG A 441 -4.14 12.38 9.57
C ARG A 441 -3.86 11.29 10.60
N ASP A 442 -3.32 10.16 10.14
CA ASP A 442 -3.25 8.92 10.93
C ASP A 442 -1.97 8.87 11.78
N TYR A 443 -0.86 9.41 11.29
CA TYR A 443 0.43 9.44 12.00
C TYR A 443 1.05 10.86 11.99
N PRO A 444 0.34 11.88 12.53
CA PRO A 444 0.74 13.29 12.46
C PRO A 444 2.11 13.63 13.10
N ALA A 445 2.66 12.74 13.93
CA ALA A 445 3.97 12.90 14.58
C ALA A 445 5.13 12.26 13.79
N ALA A 446 4.83 11.52 12.71
CA ALA A 446 5.77 10.91 11.78
C ALA A 446 5.51 11.38 10.33
N PHE A 447 4.85 12.52 10.16
CA PHE A 447 4.51 13.08 8.85
C PHE A 447 5.77 13.41 8.06
N ASN A 448 5.86 12.91 6.82
CA ASN A 448 6.98 13.05 5.90
C ASN A 448 8.35 12.96 6.59
N SER A 449 8.49 11.94 7.45
CA SER A 449 9.69 11.74 8.26
C SER A 449 10.79 11.03 7.50
N ASP A 450 12.04 11.46 7.69
CA ASP A 450 13.20 10.82 7.05
C ASP A 450 13.68 9.57 7.82
N SER A 451 13.90 8.49 7.07
CA SER A 451 14.56 7.22 7.43
C SER A 451 16.02 7.36 7.96
N SER A 452 16.83 8.22 7.34
CA SER A 452 18.17 7.85 6.86
C SER A 452 19.40 8.18 7.73
N ASP A 453 19.25 8.53 9.02
CA ASP A 453 20.36 9.02 9.86
C ASP A 453 21.42 7.94 10.20
N THR A 454 22.70 8.30 9.99
CA THR A 454 23.93 7.70 10.55
C THR A 454 23.89 7.28 12.03
N ALA A 455 22.98 7.80 12.83
CA ALA A 455 22.73 7.39 14.21
C ALA A 455 21.91 6.08 14.33
N ALA A 456 22.19 5.09 13.47
CA ALA A 456 21.68 3.71 13.55
C ALA A 456 22.23 2.93 14.77
N SER A 457 22.14 3.52 15.96
CA SER A 457 22.05 2.75 17.19
C SER A 457 20.72 2.00 17.20
N SER A 458 20.72 0.78 17.75
CA SER A 458 19.53 -0.08 17.92
C SER A 458 18.39 0.49 18.78
N LEU A 459 18.49 1.77 19.18
CA LEU A 459 17.52 2.52 19.96
C LEU A 459 16.86 3.67 19.18
N LEU A 460 17.32 3.97 17.95
CA LEU A 460 16.89 5.12 17.14
C LEU A 460 16.14 4.75 15.84
N MET A 461 15.89 3.46 15.61
CA MET A 461 15.11 2.91 14.48
C MET A 461 13.59 3.17 14.62
N VAL A 462 13.23 4.30 15.22
CA VAL A 462 11.88 4.68 15.62
C VAL A 462 11.47 5.90 14.80
N GLN A 463 10.60 5.69 13.82
CA GLN A 463 9.82 6.76 13.21
C GLN A 463 8.96 7.46 14.27
N GLY A 464 8.55 8.71 14.03
CA GLY A 464 7.75 9.48 14.99
C GLY A 464 8.54 10.24 16.07
N GLN A 465 9.86 10.38 15.90
CA GLN A 465 10.65 11.34 16.68
C GLN A 465 10.47 12.75 16.13
N ALA A 466 10.18 13.72 17.00
CA ALA A 466 9.90 15.11 16.60
C ALA A 466 11.04 15.81 15.82
N ALA A 467 12.29 15.35 15.96
CA ALA A 467 13.44 15.86 15.20
C ALA A 467 13.46 15.40 13.73
N ARG A 468 12.70 14.34 13.41
CA ARG A 468 12.56 13.73 12.07
C ARG A 468 11.21 14.07 11.45
N LEU A 469 10.34 14.82 12.13
CA LEU A 469 9.08 15.27 11.55
C LEU A 469 9.37 16.16 10.34
N ASP A 470 8.69 15.92 9.22
CA ASP A 470 8.58 16.85 8.09
C ASP A 470 9.89 17.08 7.29
N THR A 471 10.92 16.31 7.58
CA THR A 471 12.24 16.40 6.93
C THR A 471 12.30 15.86 5.50
N ARG A 472 11.17 15.38 4.94
CA ARG A 472 11.04 14.98 3.52
C ARG A 472 9.98 15.77 2.76
N SER A 473 9.26 16.69 3.39
CA SER A 473 8.23 17.51 2.72
C SER A 473 8.81 18.42 1.63
N ASP A 474 10.04 18.86 1.79
CA ASP A 474 10.83 19.56 0.77
C ASP A 474 11.40 18.64 -0.33
N ASP A 475 11.34 17.31 -0.16
CA ASP A 475 11.95 16.28 -1.04
C ASP A 475 10.90 15.43 -1.78
N LYS A 476 10.75 14.11 -1.50
CA LYS A 476 9.77 13.20 -2.12
C LYS A 476 8.55 12.92 -1.20
N GLY A 477 8.48 13.54 -0.01
CA GLY A 477 7.31 13.58 0.88
C GLY A 477 7.02 12.25 1.59
N PRO A 478 5.91 11.55 1.27
CA PRO A 478 5.58 10.24 1.85
C PRO A 478 6.32 9.07 1.19
N GLU A 479 6.93 9.27 0.01
CA GLU A 479 7.89 8.37 -0.66
C GLU A 479 7.32 6.94 -0.87
N PRO A 480 6.29 6.79 -1.74
CA PRO A 480 5.71 5.49 -2.05
C PRO A 480 6.62 4.69 -2.97
N GLU A 481 7.11 3.57 -2.46
CA GLU A 481 8.21 2.78 -3.03
C GLU A 481 7.74 1.36 -3.37
N ALA A 482 7.79 0.46 -2.39
CA ALA A 482 7.34 -0.92 -2.55
C ALA A 482 5.88 -1.04 -3.07
N LEU A 483 5.62 -1.95 -4.02
CA LEU A 483 4.26 -2.23 -4.51
C LEU A 483 3.99 -3.71 -4.77
N ALA A 484 2.91 -4.24 -4.17
CA ALA A 484 2.34 -5.55 -4.51
C ALA A 484 0.86 -5.45 -4.87
N VAL A 485 0.40 -6.37 -5.73
CA VAL A 485 -1.02 -6.55 -6.06
C VAL A 485 -1.45 -7.97 -5.77
N GLY A 486 -2.58 -8.11 -5.07
CA GLY A 486 -3.14 -9.39 -4.64
C GLY A 486 -4.63 -9.51 -4.94
N THR A 487 -5.14 -10.74 -5.06
CA THR A 487 -6.59 -10.99 -5.18
C THR A 487 -7.06 -11.82 -4.00
N ILE A 488 -8.12 -11.36 -3.32
CA ILE A 488 -8.79 -12.07 -2.22
C ILE A 488 -10.27 -12.20 -2.59
N GLY A 489 -10.74 -13.42 -2.79
CA GLY A 489 -12.08 -13.67 -3.29
C GLY A 489 -12.26 -13.10 -4.71
N ALA A 490 -13.17 -12.14 -4.85
CA ALA A 490 -13.43 -11.43 -6.11
C ALA A 490 -12.82 -10.02 -6.17
N GLN A 491 -12.14 -9.58 -5.10
CA GLN A 491 -11.55 -8.24 -4.99
C GLN A 491 -10.04 -8.28 -5.23
N THR A 492 -9.53 -7.28 -5.94
CA THR A 492 -8.11 -7.04 -6.18
C THR A 492 -7.65 -5.87 -5.32
N PHE A 493 -6.56 -6.05 -4.60
CA PHE A 493 -6.00 -5.06 -3.67
C PHE A 493 -4.58 -4.68 -4.09
N ALA A 494 -4.25 -3.40 -3.98
CA ALA A 494 -2.89 -2.89 -4.05
C ALA A 494 -2.38 -2.60 -2.63
N PHE A 495 -1.13 -2.97 -2.38
CA PHE A 495 -0.37 -2.70 -1.17
C PHE A 495 0.79 -1.80 -1.58
N VAL A 496 0.86 -0.59 -1.03
CA VAL A 496 1.88 0.42 -1.36
C VAL A 496 2.67 0.69 -0.09
N GLY A 497 3.96 0.35 -0.08
CA GLY A 497 4.88 0.69 0.99
C GLY A 497 5.31 2.14 0.88
N LEU A 498 5.54 2.77 2.02
CA LEU A 498 6.13 4.10 2.10
C LEU A 498 7.53 3.97 2.69
N GLU A 499 8.55 4.35 1.95
CA GLU A 499 9.93 4.07 2.33
C GLU A 499 10.33 4.87 3.59
N ARG A 500 10.45 6.19 3.49
CA ARG A 500 10.86 7.03 4.64
C ARG A 500 9.76 7.22 5.67
N ALA A 501 8.51 7.40 5.25
CA ALA A 501 7.36 7.54 6.16
C ALA A 501 6.92 6.21 6.82
N GLY A 502 7.34 5.08 6.26
CA GLY A 502 7.12 3.72 6.77
C GLY A 502 5.72 3.16 6.57
N GLY A 503 5.60 1.85 6.74
CA GLY A 503 4.29 1.19 6.71
C GLY A 503 3.69 1.06 5.31
N ILE A 504 2.45 0.58 5.27
CA ILE A 504 1.80 0.02 4.08
C ILE A 504 0.39 0.59 3.95
N MET A 505 0.14 1.27 2.84
CA MET A 505 -1.18 1.72 2.41
C MET A 505 -1.88 0.59 1.65
N VAL A 506 -3.17 0.40 1.89
CA VAL A 506 -3.98 -0.66 1.27
C VAL A 506 -5.16 -0.04 0.53
N TYR A 507 -5.32 -0.41 -0.74
CA TYR A 507 -6.39 0.05 -1.61
C TYR A 507 -7.10 -1.13 -2.28
N ASP A 508 -8.44 -1.11 -2.33
CA ASP A 508 -9.20 -1.96 -3.25
C ASP A 508 -9.15 -1.32 -4.65
N VAL A 509 -8.50 -1.99 -5.58
CA VAL A 509 -8.31 -1.59 -6.99
C VAL A 509 -9.16 -2.43 -7.95
N SER A 510 -10.16 -3.16 -7.43
CA SER A 510 -11.11 -3.96 -8.22
C SER A 510 -11.83 -3.15 -9.29
N ASN A 511 -11.96 -1.83 -9.08
CA ASN A 511 -12.32 -0.89 -10.12
C ASN A 511 -11.13 0.06 -10.41
N PRO A 512 -10.35 -0.15 -11.50
CA PRO A 512 -9.15 0.64 -11.77
C PRO A 512 -9.42 2.14 -11.98
N THR A 513 -10.63 2.54 -12.35
CA THR A 513 -10.98 3.96 -12.56
C THR A 513 -11.48 4.66 -11.28
N ALA A 514 -11.72 3.91 -10.20
CA ALA A 514 -12.08 4.45 -8.89
C ALA A 514 -11.70 3.47 -7.77
N PRO A 515 -10.39 3.31 -7.47
CA PRO A 515 -9.91 2.64 -6.28
C PRO A 515 -10.50 3.23 -4.99
N SER A 516 -10.62 2.40 -3.96
CA SER A 516 -11.04 2.85 -2.61
C SER A 516 -9.98 2.52 -1.56
N PHE A 517 -9.62 3.52 -0.76
CA PHE A 517 -8.69 3.36 0.36
C PHE A 517 -9.29 2.47 1.45
N ILE A 518 -8.49 1.55 1.98
CA ILE A 518 -8.89 0.56 2.98
C ILE A 518 -8.29 0.87 4.34
N ARG A 519 -6.96 1.05 4.40
CA ARG A 519 -6.20 1.30 5.63
C ARG A 519 -4.77 1.78 5.31
N TYR A 520 -4.18 2.54 6.22
CA TYR A 520 -2.74 2.73 6.34
C TYR A 520 -2.26 2.02 7.61
N LYS A 521 -1.33 1.07 7.46
CA LYS A 521 -0.76 0.27 8.54
C LYS A 521 0.70 0.65 8.74
N ASN A 522 1.09 1.21 9.87
CA ASN A 522 2.49 1.35 10.23
C ASN A 522 2.75 0.57 11.52
N ALA A 523 3.20 -0.68 11.37
CA ALA A 523 3.37 -1.62 12.48
C ALA A 523 4.49 -1.21 13.45
N ALA A 524 5.53 -0.51 12.96
CA ALA A 524 6.55 0.07 13.81
C ALA A 524 5.95 1.13 14.73
N LEU A 525 5.24 2.12 14.17
CA LEU A 525 4.58 3.20 14.92
C LEU A 525 3.49 2.69 15.89
N GLU A 526 2.68 1.71 15.48
CA GLU A 526 1.69 1.05 16.35
C GLU A 526 2.36 0.23 17.48
N GLY A 527 3.55 -0.32 17.21
CA GLY A 527 4.28 -1.21 18.12
C GLY A 527 5.18 -0.50 19.12
N LEU A 528 5.33 0.83 19.09
CA LEU A 528 6.31 1.56 19.90
C LEU A 528 6.04 1.49 21.41
N ALA A 529 6.74 0.59 22.09
CA ALA A 529 7.04 0.76 23.51
C ALA A 529 8.13 1.84 23.68
N LEU A 530 7.97 2.74 24.66
CA LEU A 530 8.94 3.80 25.00
C LEU A 530 10.32 3.29 25.50
N THR A 531 10.56 1.99 25.43
CA THR A 531 11.83 1.31 25.73
C THR A 531 12.10 0.26 24.65
N PRO A 532 12.73 0.63 23.51
CA PRO A 532 12.85 -0.25 22.35
C PRO A 532 13.59 -1.56 22.61
N ALA A 533 14.60 -1.56 23.49
CA ALA A 533 15.56 -2.65 23.70
C ALA A 533 14.98 -4.05 24.03
N ASN A 534 13.68 -4.17 24.32
CA ASN A 534 13.01 -5.44 24.65
C ASN A 534 11.76 -5.70 23.80
N ASN A 535 11.46 -4.91 22.76
CA ASN A 535 10.30 -5.18 21.92
C ASN A 535 10.60 -6.39 21.02
N THR A 536 9.73 -7.40 21.06
CA THR A 536 9.81 -8.60 20.21
C THR A 536 8.53 -8.81 19.42
N THR A 537 7.67 -7.79 19.37
CA THR A 537 6.43 -7.82 18.59
C THR A 537 6.77 -7.81 17.10
N PRO A 538 6.29 -8.78 16.30
CA PRO A 538 6.53 -8.78 14.87
C PRO A 538 6.08 -7.46 14.21
N GLY A 539 6.88 -6.97 13.28
CA GLY A 539 6.68 -5.68 12.60
C GLY A 539 7.04 -4.43 13.41
N SER A 540 7.43 -4.53 14.70
CA SER A 540 7.68 -3.34 15.54
C SER A 540 8.94 -2.54 15.21
N TYR A 541 9.75 -3.03 14.27
CA TYR A 541 10.97 -2.38 13.78
C TYR A 541 10.95 -2.16 12.27
N ASP A 542 9.86 -2.50 11.58
CA ASP A 542 9.76 -2.42 10.12
C ASP A 542 9.81 -0.96 9.68
N VAL A 543 10.91 -0.59 9.03
CA VAL A 543 11.19 0.76 8.50
C VAL A 543 11.84 0.63 7.13
N SER A 544 11.38 1.44 6.18
CA SER A 544 11.70 1.39 4.73
C SER A 544 11.26 0.10 4.03
N PRO A 545 9.95 -0.18 3.89
CA PRO A 545 9.42 -1.23 3.01
C PRO A 545 9.88 -1.03 1.56
N GLU A 546 10.54 -2.04 1.01
CA GLU A 546 11.27 -1.98 -0.28
C GLU A 546 10.75 -3.03 -1.26
N GLY A 547 11.05 -4.31 -1.02
CA GLY A 547 10.45 -5.43 -1.73
C GLY A 547 9.20 -5.97 -1.03
N MET A 548 8.12 -6.23 -1.77
CA MET A 548 6.98 -6.95 -1.22
C MET A 548 6.32 -7.97 -2.15
N VAL A 549 5.84 -9.07 -1.56
CA VAL A 549 5.18 -10.18 -2.27
C VAL A 549 3.85 -10.53 -1.62
N PHE A 550 2.77 -10.45 -2.39
CA PHE A 550 1.48 -11.01 -2.00
C PHE A 550 1.44 -12.53 -2.27
N VAL A 551 1.07 -13.30 -1.25
CA VAL A 551 0.90 -14.75 -1.31
C VAL A 551 -0.58 -15.10 -1.12
N PRO A 552 -1.26 -15.68 -2.13
CA PRO A 552 -2.66 -16.06 -2.00
C PRO A 552 -2.85 -17.22 -1.02
N ALA A 553 -4.03 -17.31 -0.41
CA ALA A 553 -4.37 -18.32 0.60
C ALA A 553 -4.02 -19.76 0.22
N ALA A 554 -4.21 -20.14 -1.05
CA ALA A 554 -3.94 -21.49 -1.55
C ALA A 554 -2.43 -21.82 -1.67
N ALA A 555 -1.55 -20.82 -1.71
CA ALA A 555 -0.10 -20.95 -1.75
C ALA A 555 0.55 -20.70 -0.37
N SER A 556 -0.19 -20.10 0.56
CA SER A 556 0.31 -19.69 1.87
C SER A 556 0.52 -20.89 2.81
N PRO A 557 1.61 -20.92 3.61
CA PRO A 557 1.88 -21.97 4.59
C PRO A 557 0.76 -22.22 5.60
N ASN A 558 -0.03 -21.19 5.92
CA ASN A 558 -1.10 -21.22 6.93
C ASN A 558 -2.53 -21.23 6.34
N GLY A 559 -2.67 -21.31 5.01
CA GLY A 559 -3.97 -21.32 4.32
C GLY A 559 -4.71 -19.98 4.29
N LYS A 560 -4.06 -18.86 4.65
CA LYS A 560 -4.63 -17.50 4.62
C LYS A 560 -3.84 -16.60 3.68
N PRO A 561 -4.45 -15.55 3.09
CA PRO A 561 -3.71 -14.55 2.32
C PRO A 561 -2.63 -13.90 3.19
N MET A 562 -1.45 -13.68 2.62
CA MET A 562 -0.29 -13.15 3.32
C MET A 562 0.42 -12.10 2.44
N LEU A 563 0.97 -11.07 3.06
CA LEU A 563 1.87 -10.11 2.44
C LEU A 563 3.22 -10.28 3.13
N ILE A 564 4.28 -10.48 2.35
CA ILE A 564 5.66 -10.56 2.84
C ILE A 564 6.32 -9.24 2.45
N VAL A 565 6.89 -8.55 3.42
CA VAL A 565 7.48 -7.21 3.22
C VAL A 565 8.90 -7.24 3.74
N ALA A 566 9.85 -6.97 2.85
CA ALA A 566 11.24 -6.70 3.17
C ALA A 566 11.40 -5.20 3.41
N ASN A 567 12.21 -4.86 4.41
CA ASN A 567 12.38 -3.50 4.89
C ASN A 567 13.88 -3.16 4.97
N GLU A 568 14.37 -2.32 4.06
CA GLU A 568 15.78 -2.09 3.75
C GLU A 568 16.57 -1.55 4.95
N LEU A 569 16.22 -0.34 5.41
CA LEU A 569 16.87 0.35 6.53
C LEU A 569 16.84 -0.44 7.84
N SER A 570 15.75 -1.18 8.07
CA SER A 570 15.61 -1.97 9.30
C SER A 570 16.21 -3.37 9.22
N GLY A 571 16.49 -3.86 8.00
CA GLY A 571 16.99 -5.21 7.78
C GLY A 571 15.97 -6.29 8.14
N THR A 572 14.68 -5.99 8.18
CA THR A 572 13.63 -6.93 8.58
C THR A 572 12.78 -7.42 7.42
N THR A 573 12.43 -8.70 7.43
CA THR A 573 11.41 -9.26 6.55
C THR A 573 10.24 -9.77 7.39
N THR A 574 9.07 -9.12 7.27
CA THR A 574 7.89 -9.43 8.10
C THR A 574 6.78 -10.06 7.27
N MET A 575 6.22 -11.14 7.80
CA MET A 575 5.03 -11.81 7.24
C MET A 575 3.78 -11.23 7.90
N TYR A 576 2.91 -10.63 7.10
CA TYR A 576 1.61 -10.11 7.52
C TYR A 576 0.49 -11.03 7.03
N GLU A 577 -0.37 -11.52 7.93
CA GLU A 577 -1.67 -12.06 7.50
C GLU A 577 -2.49 -10.90 6.94
N VAL A 578 -2.86 -10.97 5.65
CA VAL A 578 -3.86 -10.05 5.07
C VAL A 578 -5.22 -10.57 5.50
N ARG A 579 -5.60 -10.15 6.70
CA ARG A 579 -6.84 -10.55 7.34
C ARG A 579 -7.94 -9.70 6.73
N VAL A 580 -8.87 -10.33 5.99
CA VAL A 580 -10.22 -9.76 5.87
C VAL A 580 -10.70 -9.56 7.30
N ALA A 581 -11.01 -8.31 7.66
CA ALA A 581 -11.20 -7.94 9.05
C ALA A 581 -12.46 -8.59 9.59
N ASN A 582 -12.28 -9.79 10.15
CA ASN A 582 -13.14 -10.29 11.19
C ASN A 582 -13.21 -9.18 12.24
N PRO A 583 -14.40 -8.67 12.60
CA PRO A 583 -14.53 -7.81 13.74
C PRO A 583 -14.32 -8.64 15.02
N THR A 584 -13.05 -8.80 15.36
CA THR A 584 -12.58 -9.01 16.72
C THR A 584 -12.26 -7.62 17.27
N SER A 585 -13.23 -6.83 17.75
CA SER A 585 -14.53 -7.20 18.33
C SER A 585 -15.73 -6.48 17.70
N ALA A 586 -16.65 -7.23 17.08
CA ALA A 586 -18.02 -6.79 16.93
C ALA A 586 -18.63 -6.63 18.33
N PRO A 587 -19.33 -5.53 18.63
CA PRO A 587 -20.10 -5.42 19.85
C PRO A 587 -21.02 -6.64 19.99
N THR A 588 -21.00 -7.31 21.14
CA THR A 588 -22.03 -8.31 21.48
C THR A 588 -23.35 -7.63 21.82
N ASP A 589 -23.30 -6.34 22.14
CA ASP A 589 -24.46 -5.49 22.36
C ASP A 589 -25.29 -5.37 21.08
N ALA A 590 -26.61 -5.33 21.25
CA ALA A 590 -27.51 -5.03 20.15
C ALA A 590 -27.32 -3.57 19.71
N PRO A 591 -27.52 -3.26 18.41
CA PRO A 591 -27.43 -1.89 17.93
C PRO A 591 -28.52 -1.04 18.60
N VAL A 592 -28.22 0.22 18.89
CA VAL A 592 -29.18 1.14 19.53
C VAL A 592 -30.47 1.22 18.70
N ALA A 593 -31.62 1.33 19.38
CA ALA A 593 -32.94 1.25 18.76
C ALA A 593 -33.13 2.25 17.60
N ALA A 594 -32.50 3.43 17.66
CA ALA A 594 -32.50 4.41 16.58
C ALA A 594 -31.86 3.87 15.28
N THR A 595 -30.72 3.18 15.37
CA THR A 595 -30.04 2.55 14.23
C THR A 595 -30.91 1.46 13.60
N LEU A 596 -31.49 0.59 14.42
CA LEU A 596 -32.40 -0.47 13.96
C LEU A 596 -33.68 0.10 13.30
N THR A 597 -34.16 1.23 13.79
CA THR A 597 -35.31 1.94 13.21
C THR A 597 -34.98 2.52 11.83
N ALA A 598 -33.76 3.04 11.65
CA ALA A 598 -33.29 3.66 10.40
C ALA A 598 -32.97 2.67 9.26
N LEU A 599 -32.90 1.35 9.54
CA LEU A 599 -32.60 0.34 8.50
C LEU A 599 -33.66 0.32 7.39
N ALA A 600 -33.20 0.02 6.17
CA ALA A 600 -34.08 -0.16 5.02
C ALA A 600 -35.01 -1.37 5.22
N GLU A 601 -36.28 -1.18 4.90
CA GLU A 601 -37.28 -2.25 4.93
C GLU A 601 -37.09 -3.16 3.70
N LYS A 602 -36.69 -4.41 3.95
CA LYS A 602 -36.47 -5.44 2.92
C LYS A 602 -36.86 -6.80 3.47
N SER A 603 -37.50 -7.62 2.65
CA SER A 603 -37.88 -8.98 3.02
C SER A 603 -36.65 -9.86 3.27
N ILE A 604 -36.40 -10.19 4.54
CA ILE A 604 -35.49 -11.26 4.95
C ILE A 604 -36.20 -12.59 4.68
N THR A 605 -35.49 -13.61 4.19
CA THR A 605 -36.06 -14.95 4.06
C THR A 605 -36.07 -15.63 5.42
N ALA A 606 -37.23 -15.60 6.09
CA ALA A 606 -37.47 -16.18 7.42
C ALA A 606 -38.94 -16.60 7.58
N THR A 607 -39.24 -17.44 8.57
CA THR A 607 -40.62 -17.69 9.02
C THR A 607 -41.13 -16.44 9.74
N THR A 608 -42.21 -15.83 9.24
CA THR A 608 -42.75 -14.56 9.79
C THR A 608 -44.02 -14.72 10.63
N THR A 609 -44.63 -15.92 10.66
CA THR A 609 -45.87 -16.22 11.39
C THR A 609 -45.81 -17.60 12.04
N GLY A 610 -46.64 -17.85 13.06
CA GLY A 610 -46.65 -19.12 13.79
C GLY A 610 -45.48 -19.27 14.78
N LEU A 611 -44.79 -18.18 15.10
CA LEU A 611 -43.73 -18.13 16.09
C LEU A 611 -44.30 -18.03 17.50
N ALA A 612 -43.59 -18.59 18.48
CA ALA A 612 -43.85 -18.44 19.91
C ALA A 612 -42.60 -17.92 20.63
N ALA A 613 -42.78 -17.28 21.79
CA ALA A 613 -41.66 -16.87 22.64
C ALA A 613 -40.80 -18.08 23.03
N GLY A 614 -39.47 -17.96 23.00
CA GLY A 614 -38.54 -19.09 23.16
C GLY A 614 -38.37 -19.98 21.93
N GLY A 615 -39.19 -19.82 20.88
CA GLY A 615 -39.12 -20.58 19.64
C GLY A 615 -37.90 -20.23 18.79
N SER A 616 -37.47 -21.17 17.94
CA SER A 616 -36.34 -20.97 17.03
C SER A 616 -36.78 -20.27 15.73
N ILE A 617 -35.90 -19.44 15.18
CA ILE A 617 -36.09 -18.71 13.92
C ILE A 617 -34.80 -18.73 13.10
N THR A 618 -34.92 -18.98 11.79
CA THR A 618 -33.82 -18.92 10.82
C THR A 618 -34.07 -17.76 9.86
N ALA A 619 -33.04 -16.96 9.61
CA ALA A 619 -33.06 -15.78 8.76
C ALA A 619 -31.95 -15.83 7.72
N THR A 620 -32.27 -15.54 6.45
CA THR A 620 -31.30 -15.51 5.35
C THR A 620 -31.40 -14.22 4.54
N TYR A 621 -30.25 -13.64 4.18
CA TYR A 621 -30.12 -12.49 3.27
C TYR A 621 -28.78 -12.53 2.52
N SER A 622 -28.74 -11.94 1.32
CA SER A 622 -27.53 -11.79 0.51
C SER A 622 -27.37 -10.33 0.10
N GLY A 623 -26.14 -9.82 0.13
CA GLY A 623 -25.81 -8.40 -0.06
C GLY A 623 -25.10 -7.76 1.14
N PHE A 624 -24.48 -8.59 2.00
CA PHE A 624 -23.47 -8.18 2.96
C PHE A 624 -22.09 -8.16 2.30
N VAL A 625 -21.09 -7.54 2.94
CA VAL A 625 -19.68 -7.67 2.56
C VAL A 625 -19.25 -9.14 2.78
N PRO A 626 -18.54 -9.78 1.83
CA PRO A 626 -18.06 -11.14 2.01
C PRO A 626 -17.27 -11.32 3.31
N PHE A 627 -17.54 -12.40 4.04
CA PHE A 627 -16.90 -12.73 5.32
C PHE A 627 -17.16 -11.77 6.50
N GLU A 628 -18.07 -10.79 6.40
CA GLU A 628 -18.39 -9.93 7.55
C GLU A 628 -19.28 -10.64 8.58
N THR A 629 -19.15 -10.25 9.85
CA THR A 629 -20.05 -10.71 10.92
C THR A 629 -21.40 -10.01 10.83
N VAL A 630 -22.46 -10.79 10.92
CA VAL A 630 -23.85 -10.33 10.92
C VAL A 630 -24.54 -10.80 12.20
N GLN A 631 -25.23 -9.88 12.87
CA GLN A 631 -26.09 -10.15 14.03
C GLN A 631 -27.52 -10.40 13.57
N LEU A 632 -28.19 -11.40 14.16
CA LEU A 632 -29.63 -11.57 14.10
C LEU A 632 -30.25 -10.94 15.35
N VAL A 633 -31.08 -9.89 15.16
CA VAL A 633 -31.53 -9.00 16.23
C VAL A 633 -33.05 -8.94 16.29
N VAL A 634 -33.63 -9.11 17.49
CA VAL A 634 -35.03 -8.74 17.77
C VAL A 634 -35.06 -7.24 18.07
N ALA A 635 -35.33 -6.44 17.04
CA ALA A 635 -35.18 -5.00 17.05
C ALA A 635 -36.26 -4.25 17.87
N SER A 636 -37.41 -4.87 18.14
CA SER A 636 -38.43 -4.32 19.04
C SER A 636 -37.98 -4.23 20.51
N THR A 637 -37.02 -5.07 20.89
CA THR A 637 -36.47 -5.19 22.25
C THR A 637 -34.97 -5.44 22.10
N PRO A 638 -34.19 -4.46 21.58
CA PRO A 638 -32.89 -4.67 20.94
C PRO A 638 -32.03 -5.76 21.59
N THR A 639 -32.11 -6.98 21.07
CA THR A 639 -31.49 -8.18 21.63
C THR A 639 -30.90 -8.99 20.48
N VAL A 640 -29.59 -9.25 20.54
CA VAL A 640 -28.93 -10.20 19.63
C VAL A 640 -29.33 -11.61 20.05
N ILE A 641 -29.96 -12.37 19.15
CA ILE A 641 -30.40 -13.76 19.41
C ILE A 641 -29.49 -14.80 18.77
N ALA A 642 -28.66 -14.39 17.80
CA ALA A 642 -27.59 -15.19 17.21
C ALA A 642 -26.63 -14.30 16.40
N THR A 643 -25.45 -14.82 16.08
CA THR A 643 -24.49 -14.21 15.16
C THR A 643 -24.05 -15.23 14.11
N GLY A 644 -23.58 -14.75 12.96
CA GLY A 644 -23.03 -15.57 11.89
C GLY A 644 -22.09 -14.76 11.02
N THR A 645 -21.49 -15.40 10.02
CA THR A 645 -20.52 -14.80 9.11
C THR A 645 -21.03 -14.96 7.67
N ALA A 646 -21.02 -13.88 6.89
CA ALA A 646 -21.37 -13.94 5.48
C ALA A 646 -20.37 -14.81 4.69
N ASP A 647 -20.84 -15.53 3.67
CA ASP A 647 -19.99 -16.33 2.80
C ASP A 647 -19.17 -15.47 1.81
N ALA A 648 -18.40 -16.13 0.95
CA ALA A 648 -17.60 -15.49 -0.10
C ALA A 648 -18.42 -14.68 -1.14
N LYS A 649 -19.76 -14.76 -1.10
CA LYS A 649 -20.70 -14.05 -1.98
C LYS A 649 -21.51 -13.00 -1.22
N GLY A 650 -21.20 -12.74 0.06
CA GLY A 650 -21.96 -11.80 0.89
C GLY A 650 -23.33 -12.33 1.32
N SER A 651 -23.50 -13.65 1.40
CA SER A 651 -24.74 -14.31 1.81
C SER A 651 -24.62 -14.92 3.20
N VAL A 652 -25.63 -14.75 4.05
CA VAL A 652 -25.64 -15.31 5.41
C VAL A 652 -26.96 -16.00 5.73
N THR A 653 -26.89 -17.11 6.46
CA THR A 653 -28.03 -17.80 7.07
C THR A 653 -27.74 -17.96 8.56
N ILE A 654 -28.58 -17.40 9.43
CA ILE A 654 -28.41 -17.41 10.88
C ILE A 654 -29.65 -18.01 11.54
N THR A 655 -29.46 -18.89 12.52
CA THR A 655 -30.53 -19.45 13.35
C THR A 655 -30.33 -19.06 14.81
N GLY A 656 -31.38 -18.59 15.48
CA GLY A 656 -31.39 -18.22 16.89
C GLY A 656 -32.74 -18.47 17.55
N ASN A 657 -32.82 -18.31 18.88
CA ASN A 657 -34.07 -18.46 19.61
C ASN A 657 -34.61 -17.09 20.06
N LEU A 658 -35.92 -16.88 19.89
CA LEU A 658 -36.59 -15.67 20.35
C LEU A 658 -36.57 -15.58 21.89
N PRO A 659 -36.53 -14.38 22.49
CA PRO A 659 -36.57 -14.23 23.94
C PRO A 659 -37.82 -14.90 24.54
N ALA A 660 -37.67 -15.66 25.62
CA ALA A 660 -38.76 -16.37 26.28
C ALA A 660 -39.84 -15.46 26.89
N GLY A 661 -39.51 -14.18 27.13
CA GLY A 661 -40.44 -13.15 27.59
C GLY A 661 -40.91 -12.18 26.48
N LEU A 662 -40.70 -12.49 25.20
CA LEU A 662 -41.20 -11.66 24.11
C LEU A 662 -42.73 -11.71 24.07
N ALA A 663 -43.39 -10.55 23.98
CA ALA A 663 -44.84 -10.45 24.01
C ALA A 663 -45.49 -11.09 22.77
N ASN A 664 -46.80 -11.37 22.84
CA ASN A 664 -47.59 -11.72 21.67
C ASN A 664 -47.86 -10.45 20.84
N GLY A 665 -47.79 -10.55 19.51
CA GLY A 665 -48.01 -9.41 18.61
C GLY A 665 -46.96 -9.28 17.51
N ALA A 666 -46.88 -8.09 16.92
CA ALA A 666 -45.94 -7.77 15.85
C ALA A 666 -44.60 -7.27 16.42
N HIS A 667 -43.50 -7.81 15.91
CA HIS A 667 -42.14 -7.48 16.28
C HIS A 667 -41.28 -7.26 15.02
N THR A 668 -40.17 -6.54 15.17
CA THR A 668 -39.21 -6.32 14.09
C THR A 668 -38.02 -7.25 14.26
N LEU A 669 -37.69 -8.02 13.23
CA LEU A 669 -36.48 -8.82 13.12
C LEU A 669 -35.51 -8.12 12.16
N SER A 670 -34.23 -8.04 12.53
CA SER A 670 -33.20 -7.44 11.69
C SER A 670 -31.99 -8.38 11.52
N LEU A 671 -31.40 -8.36 10.33
CA LEU A 671 -30.02 -8.78 10.12
C LEU A 671 -29.17 -7.52 9.99
N PHE A 672 -28.14 -7.37 10.82
CA PHE A 672 -27.31 -6.17 10.90
C PHE A 672 -25.83 -6.51 11.01
N ALA A 673 -25.00 -5.93 10.15
CA ALA A 673 -23.55 -6.03 10.18
C ALA A 673 -22.96 -4.81 10.92
N PRO A 674 -22.41 -4.97 12.13
CA PRO A 674 -21.97 -3.84 12.95
C PRO A 674 -20.70 -3.13 12.46
N VAL A 675 -20.00 -3.68 11.45
CA VAL A 675 -18.78 -3.09 10.86
C VAL A 675 -19.14 -2.15 9.72
N SER A 676 -19.81 -2.69 8.70
CA SER A 676 -20.23 -1.94 7.51
C SER A 676 -21.44 -1.03 7.77
N GLY A 677 -22.15 -1.23 8.90
CA GLY A 677 -23.42 -0.58 9.19
C GLY A 677 -24.58 -1.05 8.31
N VAL A 678 -24.35 -2.03 7.44
CA VAL A 678 -25.37 -2.59 6.54
C VAL A 678 -26.39 -3.36 7.37
N GLY A 679 -27.68 -3.08 7.16
CA GLY A 679 -28.73 -3.85 7.79
C GLY A 679 -30.06 -3.79 7.06
N VAL A 680 -30.85 -4.83 7.29
CA VAL A 680 -32.19 -5.02 6.74
C VAL A 680 -33.13 -5.44 7.85
N LYS A 681 -34.40 -5.03 7.76
CA LYS A 681 -35.44 -5.35 8.74
C LYS A 681 -36.71 -5.91 8.08
N SER A 682 -37.37 -6.82 8.77
CA SER A 682 -38.64 -7.42 8.39
C SER A 682 -39.54 -7.64 9.61
N THR A 683 -40.86 -7.56 9.44
CA THR A 683 -41.83 -7.79 10.52
C THR A 683 -42.07 -9.29 10.72
N ILE A 684 -42.15 -9.71 11.98
CA ILE A 684 -42.56 -11.05 12.42
C ILE A 684 -43.74 -10.95 13.39
N THR A 685 -44.56 -12.00 13.48
CA THR A 685 -45.73 -12.05 14.37
C THR A 685 -45.67 -13.27 15.29
N LEU A 686 -45.74 -13.02 16.60
CA LEU A 686 -45.84 -14.05 17.63
C LEU A 686 -47.31 -14.35 17.95
N GLY A 687 -47.66 -15.64 17.93
CA GLY A 687 -48.99 -16.14 18.30
C GLY A 687 -49.05 -16.57 19.76
N ALA A 688 -50.26 -16.59 20.33
CA ALA A 688 -50.48 -17.19 21.64
C ALA A 688 -50.27 -18.72 21.55
N THR A 689 -49.48 -19.28 22.47
CA THR A 689 -49.35 -20.73 22.61
C THR A 689 -50.69 -21.31 23.04
N GLU A 690 -51.39 -22.02 22.14
CA GLU A 690 -52.51 -22.87 22.55
C GLU A 690 -51.97 -24.02 23.40
N THR A 691 -52.17 -23.93 24.71
CA THR A 691 -51.91 -25.04 25.62
C THR A 691 -52.96 -26.12 25.36
N THR A 692 -52.65 -27.08 24.48
CA THR A 692 -53.50 -28.25 24.21
C THR A 692 -53.59 -29.14 25.44
N THR A 693 -54.52 -28.82 26.35
CA THR A 693 -54.93 -29.69 27.44
C THR A 693 -55.78 -30.82 26.86
N THR A 694 -55.18 -32.01 26.74
CA THR A 694 -55.90 -33.22 26.34
C THR A 694 -56.95 -33.58 27.39
N THR A 695 -58.21 -33.21 27.14
CA THR A 695 -59.36 -33.60 27.95
C THR A 695 -59.69 -35.07 27.74
N THR A 696 -59.32 -35.90 28.71
CA THR A 696 -59.86 -37.27 28.82
C THR A 696 -61.23 -37.21 29.49
N THR A 697 -62.26 -37.63 28.77
CA THR A 697 -63.65 -37.65 29.25
C THR A 697 -63.80 -38.64 30.42
N PRO A 698 -64.24 -38.21 31.62
CA PRO A 698 -64.58 -39.14 32.70
C PRO A 698 -65.93 -39.82 32.41
N ALA A 699 -66.04 -41.11 32.73
CA ALA A 699 -67.32 -41.81 32.66
C ALA A 699 -68.30 -41.30 33.74
N VAL A 700 -69.57 -41.13 33.36
CA VAL A 700 -70.62 -40.67 34.27
C VAL A 700 -70.99 -41.74 35.29
N THR A 701 -71.10 -41.36 36.56
CA THR A 701 -71.96 -42.07 37.52
C THR A 701 -72.63 -41.02 38.43
N THR A 702 -73.94 -41.17 38.62
CA THR A 702 -74.81 -40.20 39.31
C THR A 702 -74.91 -40.48 40.81
N VAL A 703 -75.18 -39.43 41.63
CA VAL A 703 -76.09 -39.38 42.80
C VAL A 703 -76.00 -37.98 43.46
N PRO A 704 -77.04 -37.44 44.15
CA PRO A 704 -77.30 -35.98 44.19
C PRO A 704 -77.28 -35.30 45.58
N VAL A 705 -77.74 -34.03 45.62
CA VAL A 705 -78.09 -33.15 46.79
C VAL A 705 -76.87 -32.62 47.61
N THR A 706 -76.80 -31.41 48.21
CA THR A 706 -77.81 -30.38 48.59
C THR A 706 -77.22 -28.95 48.56
N VAL A 707 -78.08 -27.92 48.52
CA VAL A 707 -77.74 -26.48 48.52
C VAL A 707 -77.59 -25.90 49.93
N ALA A 708 -76.68 -24.93 50.12
CA ALA A 708 -76.75 -23.90 51.17
C ALA A 708 -76.15 -22.57 50.63
N ALA A 709 -76.58 -21.42 51.18
CA ALA A 709 -76.37 -20.10 50.57
C ALA A 709 -75.86 -19.02 51.55
N ASN A 710 -75.31 -17.93 50.97
CA ASN A 710 -74.93 -16.64 51.60
C ASN A 710 -73.73 -16.73 52.59
N THR A 711 -72.98 -15.66 52.93
CA THR A 711 -73.20 -14.20 52.91
C THR A 711 -71.92 -13.39 52.62
N LEU A 712 -72.05 -12.17 52.06
CA LEU A 712 -71.09 -11.03 52.17
C LEU A 712 -71.18 -10.37 53.59
N PRO A 713 -70.52 -9.25 53.98
CA PRO A 713 -69.44 -8.41 53.37
C PRO A 713 -68.28 -8.04 54.36
N ALA A 714 -67.42 -7.04 54.01
CA ALA A 714 -67.04 -5.86 54.84
C ALA A 714 -65.54 -5.43 54.91
N THR A 715 -65.19 -4.41 54.12
CA THR A 715 -64.48 -3.12 54.41
C THR A 715 -63.51 -2.88 55.59
N GLY A 716 -62.45 -2.08 55.31
CA GLY A 716 -61.84 -1.05 56.20
C GLY A 716 -60.29 -1.06 56.23
N SER A 717 -59.54 0.01 56.57
CA SER A 717 -59.68 1.48 56.44
C SER A 717 -58.40 2.18 56.98
N ASP A 718 -57.90 3.21 56.28
CA ASP A 718 -57.03 4.37 56.65
C ASP A 718 -56.00 4.36 57.84
N SER A 719 -54.80 4.93 57.61
CA SER A 719 -54.28 6.13 58.36
C SER A 719 -52.85 6.61 57.97
N ASP A 720 -52.78 7.83 57.42
CA ASP A 720 -51.99 9.03 57.82
C ASP A 720 -50.43 9.13 58.02
N GLN A 721 -49.87 10.13 57.30
CA GLN A 721 -49.00 11.28 57.73
C GLN A 721 -47.51 11.16 58.20
N LEU A 722 -46.58 11.41 57.25
CA LEU A 722 -45.60 12.55 57.15
C LEU A 722 -44.60 12.95 58.32
N PRO A 723 -43.62 13.90 58.17
CA PRO A 723 -42.16 13.61 58.24
C PRO A 723 -41.32 14.51 59.21
N PHE A 724 -39.96 14.43 59.24
CA PHE A 724 -38.99 15.51 59.64
C PHE A 724 -37.50 15.04 59.50
N ALA A 725 -36.46 15.85 59.82
CA ALA A 725 -35.65 16.64 58.88
C ALA A 725 -34.15 16.86 59.31
N ILE A 726 -33.25 17.17 58.34
CA ILE A 726 -32.02 18.04 58.35
C ILE A 726 -30.89 17.88 59.42
N GLY A 727 -29.60 17.93 59.01
CA GLY A 727 -28.42 18.18 59.88
C GLY A 727 -27.08 18.47 59.15
N LEU A 728 -26.22 19.35 59.71
CA LEU A 728 -25.06 20.05 59.08
C LEU A 728 -23.91 20.27 60.13
N LEU A 729 -22.67 20.74 59.90
CA LEU A 729 -21.89 21.30 58.76
C LEU A 729 -20.35 21.31 59.09
N ALA A 730 -19.46 21.37 58.07
CA ALA A 730 -18.06 21.92 58.14
C ALA A 730 -16.98 21.12 58.94
N LEU A 731 -15.64 21.37 58.92
CA LEU A 731 -14.71 22.28 58.18
C LEU A 731 -13.25 21.72 58.33
N GLY A 732 -12.26 22.11 57.51
CA GLY A 732 -10.84 21.92 57.87
C GLY A 732 -9.78 22.11 56.75
N LEU A 733 -9.00 23.19 56.81
CA LEU A 733 -7.92 23.55 55.87
C LEU A 733 -6.51 23.24 56.41
N ALA A 734 -5.54 23.08 55.49
CA ALA A 734 -4.22 23.76 55.47
C ALA A 734 -2.90 22.93 55.56
N LEU A 735 -2.03 23.22 54.57
CA LEU A 735 -0.61 23.60 54.65
C LEU A 735 0.54 22.57 54.82
N ILE A 736 1.61 22.85 54.04
CA ILE A 736 3.04 22.44 54.17
C ILE A 736 3.32 20.94 53.95
N GLY A 737 4.28 20.50 53.12
CA GLY A 737 5.34 21.19 52.39
C GLY A 737 6.72 20.64 52.77
N PHE A 738 7.33 19.77 51.95
CA PHE A 738 8.72 19.35 52.16
C PHE A 738 9.54 19.26 50.88
N LYS A 739 10.77 19.75 51.00
CA LYS A 739 11.77 19.96 49.95
C LYS A 739 12.99 19.14 50.33
N ARG A 740 13.47 18.22 49.47
CA ARG A 740 14.84 17.69 49.58
C ARG A 740 15.43 17.24 48.24
N ARG A 741 16.56 17.86 47.91
CA ARG A 741 17.65 17.29 47.07
C ARG A 741 18.18 16.01 47.78
N ARG A 742 18.98 15.10 47.20
CA ARG A 742 20.17 15.35 46.37
C ARG A 742 20.71 14.01 45.80
N SER A 743 21.37 14.11 44.64
CA SER A 743 22.41 13.26 44.04
C SER A 743 22.85 11.95 44.73
N ALA A 744 22.96 10.90 43.91
CA ALA A 744 24.27 10.40 43.47
C ALA A 744 24.35 10.58 41.95
#